data_AF-A0A954HCY6-F1
#
_entry.id   AF-A0A954HCY6-F1
#
_cell.length_a   1.000
_cell.length_b   1.000
_cell.length_c   1.000
_cell.angle_alpha   90.00
_cell.angle_beta   90.00
_cell.angle_gamma   90.00
#
_symmetry.space_group_name_H-M   'P 1'
#
loop_
_entity.id
_entity.type
_entity.pdbx_description
1 polymer ?
#
loop_
_entity_poly.entity_id
_entity_poly.type
_entity_poly.pdbx_seq_one_letter_code
_entity_poly.pdbx_strand_id
1 'polypeptide(L)'
;MFSLKFGEWMPGMTFANRMKSTRVWSLLSLASLVILLASVFPAKTYAQGNDILFRSALFDDVFGTDDFVNDPFTAPGSSGWITHLGGDGPGTRPFTELGGLVPIYTPNGAWLFQGSGRITNDGKGGTSLVTTRRFIVGDFIIGGYGSYDITQSRNNNTFHQLGIGGEVLTNGLWSLRGSAVFPVGPQTQNVSSGMGALGTVYYQGNNLLVDGINTLQNDDVALRNISLEVARGLGDWSGEAFVGYYNLQGPGCGSTDGFQVGVRGYITPSLKGNVAVSDDPLFGTNVFGGFTFFFGGTGGRAPETLYDMLTLPVERTNQQVAIKNVQSGTFVPGTVVLTDGGVPITITHVNNNAMGLNLGTFEDPFQTLPATQPTDIVLLHHDSVFSNQSYTLDPGQRLLGEGDGNENSVFTDQFGNINLPSTDGGTGVRPTITAPFAQYAVYGASNTEVANIVIDNLGNTFRGGMMYDGMNANFNHVVIDGGLSGMEINNGTGLYAFNDVHFIDQSEGTISISGGSADYTFDATSTIDEGATPFYVGGHTGSITYDGTINADSQGLQFFDADGTYTFNGQFTNVGNNAGIDIGGGSSGTFTFVNTDITRTAGGSVINIADHDTGTVNFGPNSSIAATDGVGLRFNNADGTYNFESPIALNGGDAGIDIIGGSDGTFTFSGPTNITNSTGIAVNIDGGMAGQNANVRFTDLLIHQSVGDGVRAVNTDSVFIGFGGMGTNSIENFTGSGIFLDGINNFTLDNTTITNNGGGMFTINAANSNLSGSGNTAMPFSSNDGGGNTGTIQFNGGANTAP
;
A
#
# COMPACT_ATOMS: atom_id res chain seq x y z
N MET A 1 14.61 -2.00 -5.91
CA MET A 1 15.23 -3.28 -6.33
C MET A 1 14.09 -4.19 -6.80
N PHE A 2 13.78 -4.25 -8.09
CA PHE A 2 12.80 -5.21 -8.61
C PHE A 2 13.30 -5.78 -9.93
N SER A 3 13.50 -7.10 -9.93
CA SER A 3 13.98 -7.93 -11.04
C SER A 3 12.84 -8.89 -11.38
N LEU A 4 12.40 -8.90 -12.63
CA LEU A 4 11.39 -9.85 -13.13
C LEU A 4 12.07 -10.83 -14.07
N LYS A 5 12.16 -12.08 -13.60
CA LYS A 5 12.52 -13.28 -14.39
C LYS A 5 11.27 -13.77 -15.11
N PHE A 6 11.39 -14.05 -16.42
CA PHE A 6 10.44 -14.88 -17.15
C PHE A 6 11.09 -16.23 -17.45
N GLY A 7 10.46 -17.31 -17.01
CA GLY A 7 10.89 -18.68 -17.25
C GLY A 7 9.71 -19.65 -17.28
N GLU A 8 9.58 -20.32 -18.43
CA GLU A 8 8.93 -21.60 -18.71
C GLU A 8 7.39 -21.64 -18.83
N TRP A 9 6.92 -22.10 -20.00
CA TRP A 9 6.09 -23.32 -20.23
C TRP A 9 6.01 -23.58 -21.76
N MET A 10 6.38 -24.79 -22.21
CA MET A 10 6.05 -25.40 -23.53
C MET A 10 4.79 -26.31 -23.36
N PRO A 11 4.22 -27.09 -24.34
CA PRO A 11 4.59 -27.38 -25.75
C PRO A 11 3.41 -27.55 -26.76
N GLY A 12 3.75 -27.69 -28.05
CA GLY A 12 3.06 -28.64 -28.95
C GLY A 12 2.41 -28.05 -30.21
N MET A 13 3.01 -28.30 -31.38
CA MET A 13 2.34 -28.80 -32.59
C MET A 13 3.37 -29.11 -33.69
N THR A 14 3.40 -30.37 -34.11
CA THR A 14 4.13 -30.90 -35.26
C THR A 14 3.25 -30.87 -36.50
N PHE A 15 3.76 -30.35 -37.62
CA PHE A 15 3.40 -30.85 -38.96
C PHE A 15 4.53 -30.58 -39.96
N ALA A 16 5.03 -31.65 -40.58
CA ALA A 16 5.95 -31.63 -41.70
C ALA A 16 5.20 -32.05 -42.97
N ASN A 17 5.29 -31.27 -44.07
CA ASN A 17 5.84 -31.75 -45.34
C ASN A 17 5.77 -30.73 -46.51
N ARG A 18 6.95 -30.58 -47.14
CA ARG A 18 7.27 -30.31 -48.56
C ARG A 18 6.28 -29.52 -49.45
N MET A 19 6.74 -28.35 -49.90
CA MET A 19 6.82 -28.03 -51.33
C MET A 19 8.08 -27.20 -51.63
N LYS A 20 8.88 -27.68 -52.58
CA LYS A 20 10.00 -26.96 -53.19
C LYS A 20 9.44 -25.95 -54.19
N SER A 21 9.82 -24.68 -54.07
CA SER A 21 9.90 -23.75 -55.22
C SER A 21 10.73 -22.52 -54.86
N THR A 22 11.62 -22.17 -55.77
CA THR A 22 12.73 -21.22 -55.71
C THR A 22 12.31 -19.74 -55.76
N ARG A 23 13.12 -18.88 -55.10
CA ARG A 23 13.21 -17.40 -55.22
C ARG A 23 12.06 -16.54 -54.66
N VAL A 24 11.94 -16.45 -53.33
CA VAL A 24 11.18 -15.34 -52.65
C VAL A 24 11.88 -14.80 -51.38
N TRP A 25 13.01 -15.37 -50.96
CA TRP A 25 13.59 -15.10 -49.63
C TRP A 25 14.40 -13.80 -49.46
N SER A 26 14.63 -12.99 -50.50
CA SER A 26 15.39 -11.75 -50.39
C SER A 26 14.55 -10.48 -50.16
N LEU A 27 13.22 -10.56 -50.26
CA LEU A 27 12.32 -9.40 -50.06
C LEU A 27 11.70 -9.33 -48.65
N LEU A 28 11.63 -10.47 -47.95
CA LEU A 28 11.11 -10.53 -46.57
C LEU A 28 12.15 -10.13 -45.51
N SER A 29 13.45 -10.19 -45.81
CA SER A 29 14.51 -9.80 -44.86
C SER A 29 14.65 -8.28 -44.66
N LEU A 30 14.23 -7.47 -45.63
CA LEU A 30 14.24 -6.01 -45.51
C LEU A 30 13.12 -5.49 -44.59
N ALA A 31 11.94 -6.12 -44.63
CA ALA A 31 10.83 -5.79 -43.74
C ALA A 31 11.15 -6.11 -42.27
N SER A 32 11.87 -7.21 -42.01
CA SER A 32 12.31 -7.58 -40.66
C SER A 32 13.41 -6.68 -40.10
N LEU A 33 14.27 -6.09 -40.95
CA LEU A 33 15.34 -5.18 -40.52
C LEU A 33 14.79 -3.80 -40.12
N VAL A 34 13.73 -3.33 -40.78
CA VAL A 34 13.02 -2.08 -40.41
C VAL A 34 12.22 -2.26 -39.11
N ILE A 35 11.72 -3.47 -38.82
CA ILE A 35 11.01 -3.79 -37.57
C ILE A 35 11.97 -3.96 -36.38
N LEU A 36 13.22 -4.39 -36.59
CA LEU A 36 14.20 -4.59 -35.52
C LEU A 36 14.82 -3.28 -34.99
N LEU A 37 14.89 -2.22 -35.80
CA LEU A 37 15.42 -0.91 -35.38
C LEU A 37 14.43 -0.09 -34.53
N ALA A 38 13.14 -0.44 -34.54
CA ALA A 38 12.11 0.26 -33.77
C ALA A 38 11.90 -0.30 -32.34
N SER A 39 12.46 -1.47 -32.00
CA SER A 39 12.19 -2.15 -30.73
C SER A 39 13.28 -2.02 -29.66
N VAL A 40 14.37 -1.28 -29.92
CA VAL A 40 15.56 -1.25 -29.02
C VAL A 40 15.97 0.17 -28.65
N PHE A 41 15.10 1.00 -28.06
CA PHE A 41 15.55 2.17 -27.28
C PHE A 41 14.59 2.52 -26.14
N PRO A 42 14.91 2.20 -24.86
CA PRO A 42 14.29 2.87 -23.73
C PRO A 42 14.96 4.24 -23.52
N ALA A 43 14.16 5.29 -23.45
CA ALA A 43 14.63 6.64 -23.12
C ALA A 43 15.22 6.67 -21.70
N LYS A 44 16.53 6.93 -21.59
CA LYS A 44 17.15 7.40 -20.35
C LYS A 44 17.51 8.87 -20.51
N THR A 45 16.82 9.71 -19.76
CA THR A 45 17.12 11.13 -19.57
C THR A 45 18.42 11.25 -18.77
N TYR A 46 19.43 11.93 -19.33
CA TYR A 46 20.55 12.47 -18.56
C TYR A 46 20.58 13.98 -18.78
N ALA A 47 20.30 14.72 -17.71
CA ALA A 47 20.49 16.16 -17.67
C ALA A 47 21.84 16.46 -17.03
N GLN A 48 22.73 17.16 -17.74
CA GLN A 48 23.61 18.19 -17.17
C GLN A 48 24.44 18.88 -18.27
N GLY A 49 24.51 20.20 -18.19
CA GLY A 49 25.64 20.98 -18.72
C GLY A 49 25.35 21.79 -19.98
N ASN A 50 25.30 23.11 -19.80
CA ASN A 50 25.17 24.13 -20.84
C ASN A 50 26.26 24.03 -21.92
N ASP A 51 25.88 23.62 -23.13
CA ASP A 51 26.37 24.15 -24.42
C ASP A 51 25.71 23.40 -25.58
N ILE A 52 24.79 24.04 -26.31
CA ILE A 52 24.17 23.47 -27.51
C ILE A 52 25.03 23.86 -28.73
N LEU A 53 26.04 23.04 -28.99
CA LEU A 53 26.73 22.96 -30.27
C LEU A 53 26.13 21.78 -31.05
N PHE A 54 25.34 22.05 -32.09
CA PHE A 54 24.90 21.04 -33.04
C PHE A 54 26.10 20.56 -33.88
N ARG A 55 26.92 19.68 -33.31
CA ARG A 55 27.74 18.73 -34.08
C ARG A 55 26.99 17.41 -34.16
N SER A 56 26.70 16.99 -35.39
CA SER A 56 26.00 15.77 -35.74
C SER A 56 26.81 14.52 -35.37
N ALA A 57 26.75 14.09 -34.11
CA ALA A 57 27.36 12.84 -33.65
C ALA A 57 26.46 11.60 -33.89
N LEU A 58 25.28 11.77 -34.50
CA LEU A 58 24.34 10.68 -34.79
C LEU A 58 24.65 9.88 -36.07
N PHE A 59 25.69 10.25 -36.84
CA PHE A 59 26.03 9.58 -38.09
C PHE A 59 27.41 8.90 -38.13
N ASP A 60 28.36 9.28 -37.27
CA ASP A 60 29.73 8.73 -37.34
C ASP A 60 29.91 7.40 -36.57
N ASP A 61 29.21 7.17 -35.45
CA ASP A 61 29.50 6.03 -34.57
C ASP A 61 28.63 4.78 -34.82
N VAL A 62 27.55 4.88 -35.61
CA VAL A 62 26.65 3.74 -35.91
C VAL A 62 27.00 3.06 -37.23
N PHE A 63 27.71 3.73 -38.13
CA PHE A 63 28.14 3.18 -39.42
C PHE A 63 29.66 3.26 -39.52
N GLY A 64 30.33 2.31 -38.88
CA GLY A 64 31.77 2.13 -38.99
C GLY A 64 32.20 2.09 -40.46
N THR A 65 32.97 3.09 -40.84
CA THR A 65 33.69 3.17 -42.10
C THR A 65 34.74 2.06 -42.13
N ASP A 66 34.47 0.95 -42.84
CA ASP A 66 35.48 0.35 -43.75
C ASP A 66 35.09 -0.98 -44.44
N ASP A 67 33.89 -1.58 -44.25
CA ASP A 67 33.62 -2.88 -44.92
C ASP A 67 32.21 -3.14 -45.50
N PHE A 68 31.47 -2.09 -45.89
CA PHE A 68 30.22 -2.24 -46.67
C PHE A 68 30.27 -1.49 -48.02
N VAL A 69 31.08 -1.98 -48.97
CA VAL A 69 31.03 -1.56 -50.40
C VAL A 69 29.96 -2.34 -51.20
N ASN A 70 28.92 -2.82 -50.52
CA ASN A 70 27.69 -3.26 -51.18
C ASN A 70 26.52 -2.50 -50.55
N ASP A 71 26.46 -1.21 -50.84
CA ASP A 71 25.34 -0.33 -50.52
C ASP A 71 24.06 -0.87 -51.21
N PRO A 72 23.05 -1.33 -50.45
CA PRO A 72 21.80 -1.85 -51.02
C PRO A 72 20.98 -0.79 -51.77
N PHE A 73 21.39 0.50 -51.76
CA PHE A 73 20.77 1.59 -52.54
C PHE A 73 21.49 1.91 -53.87
N THR A 74 22.38 1.04 -54.35
CA THR A 74 23.08 1.23 -55.64
C THR A 74 22.26 0.88 -56.88
N ALA A 75 21.01 0.45 -56.72
CA ALA A 75 20.10 0.32 -57.86
C ALA A 75 19.80 1.72 -58.45
N PRO A 76 20.03 1.97 -59.74
CA PRO A 76 19.78 3.28 -60.34
C PRO A 76 18.34 3.75 -60.06
N GLY A 77 18.20 4.80 -59.26
CA GLY A 77 16.93 5.46 -58.96
C GLY A 77 16.30 5.18 -57.59
N SER A 78 16.83 4.27 -56.75
CA SER A 78 16.31 4.15 -55.37
C SER A 78 16.63 5.40 -54.54
N SER A 79 15.67 5.85 -53.74
CA SER A 79 15.79 7.03 -52.89
C SER A 79 15.29 6.74 -51.48
N GLY A 80 15.93 7.38 -50.50
CA GLY A 80 15.49 7.44 -49.11
C GLY A 80 15.10 8.87 -48.74
N TRP A 81 14.26 9.01 -47.72
CA TRP A 81 13.90 10.31 -47.17
C TRP A 81 13.68 10.27 -45.67
N ILE A 82 13.90 11.43 -45.05
CA ILE A 82 13.43 11.74 -43.71
C ILE A 82 12.48 12.93 -43.81
N THR A 83 11.25 12.77 -43.32
CA THR A 83 10.27 13.86 -43.24
C THR A 83 10.03 14.20 -41.78
N HIS A 84 10.07 15.48 -41.44
CA HIS A 84 9.49 15.98 -40.20
C HIS A 84 8.33 16.92 -40.53
N LEU A 85 7.14 16.59 -40.03
CA LEU A 85 5.95 17.42 -40.13
C LEU A 85 5.56 17.93 -38.74
N GLY A 86 5.48 19.24 -38.60
CA GLY A 86 4.99 19.94 -37.42
C GLY A 86 3.58 20.50 -37.64
N GLY A 87 2.86 20.74 -36.54
CA GLY A 87 1.45 21.12 -36.54
C GLY A 87 0.51 19.92 -36.71
N ASP A 88 -0.70 20.04 -36.18
CA ASP A 88 -1.78 19.08 -36.46
C ASP A 88 -2.39 19.45 -37.83
N GLY A 89 -2.67 18.46 -38.67
CA GLY A 89 -3.42 18.65 -39.91
C GLY A 89 -4.78 17.95 -39.84
N PRO A 90 -5.49 17.79 -40.97
CA PRO A 90 -6.81 17.15 -40.98
C PRO A 90 -6.72 15.65 -40.66
N GLY A 91 -6.78 15.33 -39.38
CA GLY A 91 -6.57 13.99 -38.83
C GLY A 91 -5.11 13.54 -38.77
N THR A 92 -4.15 14.40 -39.09
CA THR A 92 -2.72 14.10 -38.99
C THR A 92 -2.12 14.78 -37.76
N ARG A 93 -1.21 14.08 -37.07
CA ARG A 93 -0.46 14.63 -35.93
C ARG A 93 0.97 14.92 -36.35
N PRO A 94 1.73 15.78 -35.65
CA PRO A 94 3.16 15.94 -35.87
C PRO A 94 3.92 14.61 -35.82
N PHE A 95 4.81 14.38 -36.79
CA PHE A 95 5.60 13.15 -36.85
C PHE A 95 6.96 13.34 -37.53
N THR A 96 7.83 12.38 -37.26
CA THR A 96 9.05 12.13 -38.02
C THR A 96 8.93 10.78 -38.70
N GLU A 97 9.17 10.73 -40.01
CA GLU A 97 9.10 9.55 -40.86
C GLU A 97 10.44 9.29 -41.52
N LEU A 98 10.84 8.01 -41.55
CA LEU A 98 11.94 7.49 -42.35
C LEU A 98 11.35 6.55 -43.40
N GLY A 99 11.62 6.82 -44.67
CA GLY A 99 11.08 6.04 -45.77
C GLY A 99 12.08 5.77 -46.88
N GLY A 100 11.76 4.78 -47.70
CA GLY A 100 12.52 4.40 -48.89
C GLY A 100 11.61 4.01 -50.05
N LEU A 101 12.12 4.22 -51.26
CA LEU A 101 11.44 3.95 -52.52
C LEU A 101 12.39 3.21 -53.45
N VAL A 102 11.86 2.18 -54.11
CA VAL A 102 12.57 1.43 -55.16
C VAL A 102 11.78 1.56 -56.47
N PRO A 103 12.34 2.20 -57.51
CA PRO A 103 11.70 2.24 -58.82
C PRO A 103 12.07 1.04 -59.68
N ILE A 104 11.11 0.60 -60.49
CA ILE A 104 11.34 -0.34 -61.60
C ILE A 104 10.90 0.38 -62.88
N TYR A 105 11.88 0.85 -63.64
CA TYR A 105 11.61 1.54 -64.90
C TYR A 105 11.05 0.61 -65.96
N THR A 106 10.23 1.20 -66.81
CA THR A 106 9.66 0.59 -68.00
C THR A 106 9.79 1.59 -69.15
N PRO A 107 9.69 1.16 -70.42
CA PRO A 107 9.90 2.05 -71.56
C PRO A 107 9.05 3.33 -71.58
N ASN A 108 7.91 3.34 -70.87
CA ASN A 108 6.98 4.46 -70.83
C ASN A 108 6.63 4.93 -69.40
N GLY A 109 7.44 4.62 -68.39
CA GLY A 109 7.15 5.00 -67.00
C GLY A 109 7.86 4.17 -65.95
N ALA A 110 7.31 4.09 -64.73
CA ALA A 110 7.92 3.35 -63.62
C ALA A 110 6.87 2.71 -62.70
N TRP A 111 7.21 1.55 -62.14
CA TRP A 111 6.61 1.04 -60.91
C TRP A 111 7.41 1.54 -59.71
N LEU A 112 6.74 1.93 -58.64
CA LEU A 112 7.37 2.38 -57.40
C LEU A 112 6.87 1.53 -56.24
N PHE A 113 7.79 1.07 -55.42
CA PHE A 113 7.49 0.38 -54.15
C PHE A 113 8.06 1.21 -53.02
N GLN A 114 7.19 1.65 -52.12
CA GLN A 114 7.53 2.55 -51.02
C GLN A 114 7.21 1.85 -49.71
N GLY A 115 8.11 2.02 -48.74
CA GLY A 115 7.90 1.61 -47.37
C GLY A 115 8.41 2.70 -46.44
N SER A 116 7.66 2.98 -45.38
CA SER A 116 8.10 3.93 -44.37
C SER A 116 7.63 3.56 -42.96
N GLY A 117 8.42 4.01 -41.99
CA GLY A 117 8.11 3.97 -40.56
C GLY A 117 8.10 5.40 -40.01
N ARG A 118 7.17 5.67 -39.10
CA ARG A 118 6.98 6.98 -38.49
C ARG A 118 6.82 6.89 -36.98
N ILE A 119 7.25 7.95 -36.30
CA ILE A 119 7.05 8.18 -34.88
C ILE A 119 6.45 9.57 -34.73
N THR A 120 5.32 9.65 -34.04
CA THR A 120 4.64 10.91 -33.70
C THR A 120 5.30 11.56 -32.48
N ASN A 121 5.09 12.87 -32.28
CA ASN A 121 5.68 13.58 -31.14
C ASN A 121 5.21 13.06 -29.76
N ASP A 122 4.07 12.37 -29.71
CA ASP A 122 3.54 11.67 -28.53
C ASP A 122 4.04 10.21 -28.41
N GLY A 123 5.09 9.85 -29.17
CA GLY A 123 5.77 8.56 -29.09
C GLY A 123 5.01 7.39 -29.72
N LYS A 124 3.98 7.65 -30.55
CA LYS A 124 3.19 6.59 -31.19
C LYS A 124 3.74 6.25 -32.56
N GLY A 125 3.81 4.95 -32.84
CA GLY A 125 4.33 4.41 -34.09
C GLY A 125 3.31 4.38 -35.21
N GLY A 126 3.81 4.32 -36.43
CA GLY A 126 3.02 3.96 -37.61
C GLY A 126 3.91 3.51 -38.76
N THR A 127 3.31 2.85 -39.73
CA THR A 127 3.99 2.37 -40.93
C THR A 127 3.09 2.55 -42.15
N SER A 128 3.72 2.63 -43.32
CA SER A 128 3.01 2.73 -44.59
C SER A 128 3.71 1.90 -45.65
N LEU A 129 2.92 1.21 -46.47
CA LEU A 129 3.36 0.51 -47.67
C LEU A 129 2.58 1.05 -48.87
N VAL A 130 3.28 1.51 -49.91
CA VAL A 130 2.64 2.09 -51.10
C VAL A 130 3.20 1.45 -52.36
N THR A 131 2.32 1.07 -53.27
CA THR A 131 2.69 0.66 -54.62
C THR A 131 2.08 1.62 -55.63
N THR A 132 2.88 2.07 -56.60
CA THR A 132 2.46 3.07 -57.57
C THR A 132 2.90 2.68 -58.97
N ARG A 133 2.09 3.05 -59.95
CA ARG A 133 2.44 2.95 -61.37
C ARG A 133 2.27 4.31 -62.01
N ARG A 134 3.36 4.87 -62.55
CA ARG A 134 3.38 6.13 -63.33
C ARG A 134 3.68 5.85 -64.80
N PHE A 135 3.01 6.58 -65.70
CA PHE A 135 3.23 6.55 -67.14
C PHE A 135 3.52 7.96 -67.65
N ILE A 136 4.52 8.12 -68.52
CA ILE A 136 4.72 9.36 -69.27
C ILE A 136 3.83 9.30 -70.52
N VAL A 137 2.98 10.31 -70.69
CA VAL A 137 2.07 10.46 -71.82
C VAL A 137 2.19 11.90 -72.33
N GLY A 138 2.98 12.10 -73.39
CA GLY A 138 3.32 13.44 -73.85
C GLY A 138 4.07 14.23 -72.77
N ASP A 139 3.56 15.40 -72.42
CA ASP A 139 4.18 16.33 -71.47
C ASP A 139 3.68 16.16 -70.02
N PHE A 140 3.00 15.05 -69.73
CA PHE A 140 2.50 14.76 -68.39
C PHE A 140 2.73 13.31 -67.97
N ILE A 141 2.73 13.09 -66.67
CA ILE A 141 2.68 11.79 -66.02
C ILE A 141 1.25 11.53 -65.57
N ILE A 142 0.73 10.34 -65.85
CA ILE A 142 -0.46 9.80 -65.17
C ILE A 142 -0.01 8.67 -64.25
N GLY A 143 -0.40 8.75 -62.98
CA GLY A 143 -0.10 7.73 -61.99
C GLY A 143 -1.34 7.24 -61.25
N GLY A 144 -1.29 5.99 -60.81
CA GLY A 144 -2.23 5.40 -59.87
C GLY A 144 -1.49 4.65 -58.78
N TYR A 145 -2.01 4.68 -57.55
CA TYR A 145 -1.39 4.02 -56.40
C TYR A 145 -2.40 3.34 -55.48
N GLY A 146 -1.90 2.38 -54.71
CA GLY A 146 -2.57 1.79 -53.57
C GLY A 146 -1.66 1.85 -52.34
N SER A 147 -2.24 2.07 -51.16
CA SER A 147 -1.52 2.13 -49.89
C SER A 147 -2.15 1.25 -48.83
N TYR A 148 -1.32 0.83 -47.88
CA TYR A 148 -1.73 0.24 -46.62
C TYR A 148 -1.01 0.96 -45.49
N ASP A 149 -1.78 1.55 -44.58
CA ASP A 149 -1.28 2.42 -43.51
C ASP A 149 -1.67 1.83 -42.15
N ILE A 150 -0.73 1.86 -41.20
CA ILE A 150 -0.94 1.50 -39.80
C ILE A 150 -0.58 2.71 -38.94
N THR A 151 -1.43 3.07 -37.99
CA THR A 151 -1.15 4.15 -37.03
C THR A 151 -1.66 3.75 -35.65
N GLN A 152 -0.83 3.98 -34.64
CA GLN A 152 -1.26 3.91 -33.25
C GLN A 152 -1.77 5.27 -32.76
N SER A 153 -2.92 5.32 -32.10
CA SER A 153 -3.54 6.52 -31.54
C SER A 153 -2.83 7.02 -30.28
N ARG A 154 -3.21 8.22 -29.81
CA ARG A 154 -2.77 8.78 -28.51
C ARG A 154 -3.05 7.81 -27.34
N ASN A 155 -4.13 7.04 -27.45
CA ASN A 155 -4.61 6.10 -26.42
C ASN A 155 -4.16 4.66 -26.66
N ASN A 156 -3.09 4.44 -27.44
CA ASN A 156 -2.50 3.13 -27.75
C ASN A 156 -3.34 2.19 -28.62
N ASN A 157 -4.50 2.63 -29.13
CA ASN A 157 -5.30 1.85 -30.07
C ASN A 157 -4.65 1.83 -31.46
N THR A 158 -4.65 0.69 -32.16
CA THR A 158 -3.98 0.54 -33.46
C THR A 158 -5.00 0.44 -34.57
N PHE A 159 -4.89 1.32 -35.56
CA PHE A 159 -5.80 1.40 -36.69
C PHE A 159 -5.09 1.14 -38.01
N HIS A 160 -5.81 0.53 -38.93
CA HIS A 160 -5.34 0.13 -40.25
C HIS A 160 -6.20 0.79 -41.32
N GLN A 161 -5.60 1.22 -42.43
CA GLN A 161 -6.31 1.80 -43.57
C GLN A 161 -5.79 1.28 -44.89
N LEU A 162 -6.69 1.12 -45.85
CA LEU A 162 -6.40 0.91 -47.26
C LEU A 162 -6.63 2.22 -48.00
N GLY A 163 -5.64 2.68 -48.77
CA GLY A 163 -5.77 3.85 -49.63
C GLY A 163 -5.69 3.49 -51.11
N ILE A 164 -6.39 4.26 -51.93
CA ILE A 164 -6.26 4.27 -53.39
C ILE A 164 -6.20 5.72 -53.88
N GLY A 165 -5.50 5.97 -54.97
CA GLY A 165 -5.47 7.31 -55.53
C GLY A 165 -4.84 7.39 -56.90
N GLY A 166 -4.86 8.60 -57.44
CA GLY A 166 -4.29 8.91 -58.75
C GLY A 166 -3.66 10.30 -58.77
N GLU A 167 -2.74 10.49 -59.70
CA GLU A 167 -2.02 11.74 -59.90
C GLU A 167 -1.86 12.05 -61.39
N VAL A 168 -1.92 13.34 -61.73
CA VAL A 168 -1.52 13.86 -63.04
C VAL A 168 -0.49 14.95 -62.78
N LEU A 169 0.73 14.76 -63.27
CA LEU A 169 1.86 15.66 -63.01
C LEU A 169 2.39 16.19 -64.34
N THR A 170 2.64 17.49 -64.43
CA THR A 170 3.33 18.10 -65.59
C THR A 170 4.72 18.56 -65.17
N ASN A 171 5.56 18.95 -66.13
CA ASN A 171 6.90 19.47 -65.84
C ASN A 171 6.84 20.86 -65.19
N GLY A 172 6.54 20.90 -63.88
CA GLY A 172 6.57 22.11 -63.06
C GLY A 172 5.40 23.08 -63.23
N LEU A 173 4.38 22.81 -64.05
CA LEU A 173 3.28 23.77 -64.29
C LEU A 173 2.04 23.49 -63.43
N TRP A 174 1.57 22.27 -63.45
CA TRP A 174 0.34 21.80 -62.82
C TRP A 174 0.53 20.40 -62.24
N SER A 175 -0.09 20.16 -61.09
CA SER A 175 -0.26 18.84 -60.53
C SER A 175 -1.69 18.66 -60.00
N LEU A 176 -2.28 17.50 -60.27
CA LEU A 176 -3.60 17.11 -59.80
C LEU A 176 -3.44 15.79 -59.03
N ARG A 177 -3.97 15.71 -57.82
CA ARG A 177 -3.92 14.50 -56.99
C ARG A 177 -5.28 14.22 -56.39
N GLY A 178 -5.70 12.96 -56.41
CA GLY A 178 -6.91 12.50 -55.75
C GLY A 178 -6.63 11.25 -54.92
N SER A 179 -7.25 11.15 -53.75
CA SER A 179 -7.09 9.98 -52.88
C SER A 179 -8.39 9.60 -52.16
N ALA A 180 -8.54 8.31 -51.87
CA ALA A 180 -9.58 7.80 -51.00
C ALA A 180 -8.97 6.77 -50.05
N VAL A 181 -9.25 6.86 -48.76
CA VAL A 181 -8.76 5.94 -47.72
C VAL A 181 -9.92 5.39 -46.90
N PHE A 182 -9.82 4.10 -46.58
CA PHE A 182 -10.87 3.33 -45.91
C PHE A 182 -10.27 2.56 -44.74
N PRO A 183 -10.76 2.73 -43.50
CA PRO A 183 -10.40 1.87 -42.37
C PRO A 183 -10.65 0.39 -42.67
N VAL A 184 -9.73 -0.46 -42.23
CA VAL A 184 -9.81 -1.91 -42.33
C VAL A 184 -9.79 -2.49 -40.91
N GLY A 185 -10.75 -3.36 -40.59
CA GLY A 185 -10.93 -3.88 -39.23
C GLY A 185 -11.80 -2.98 -38.35
N PRO A 186 -11.69 -3.09 -37.00
CA PRO A 186 -12.47 -2.28 -36.06
C PRO A 186 -12.21 -0.79 -36.26
N GLN A 187 -13.25 -0.06 -36.68
CA GLN A 187 -13.19 1.38 -36.90
C GLN A 187 -13.25 2.18 -35.59
N THR A 188 -13.79 1.58 -34.53
CA THR A 188 -13.96 2.16 -33.18
C THR A 188 -13.28 1.24 -32.18
N GLN A 189 -12.45 1.80 -31.30
CA GLN A 189 -11.77 1.06 -30.22
C GLN A 189 -11.86 1.84 -28.91
N ASN A 190 -12.19 1.15 -27.82
CA ASN A 190 -12.41 1.74 -26.50
C ASN A 190 -11.10 2.33 -25.94
N VAL A 191 -11.21 3.46 -25.27
CA VAL A 191 -10.12 4.12 -24.53
C VAL A 191 -10.36 4.00 -23.03
N SER A 192 -11.56 4.37 -22.60
CA SER A 192 -12.00 4.29 -21.22
C SER A 192 -13.52 4.21 -21.17
N SER A 193 -14.02 3.56 -20.13
CA SER A 193 -15.44 3.54 -19.78
C SER A 193 -15.57 3.96 -18.33
N GLY A 194 -16.52 4.84 -18.04
CA GLY A 194 -16.80 5.31 -16.69
C GLY A 194 -18.30 5.47 -16.47
N MET A 195 -18.72 5.30 -15.24
CA MET A 195 -20.09 5.57 -14.81
C MET A 195 -20.09 6.81 -13.92
N GLY A 196 -20.89 7.80 -14.30
CA GLY A 196 -21.11 9.00 -13.50
C GLY A 196 -22.55 9.04 -13.01
N ALA A 197 -22.74 9.34 -11.73
CA ALA A 197 -24.06 9.69 -11.19
C ALA A 197 -24.50 11.03 -11.80
N LEU A 198 -25.75 11.11 -12.26
CA LEU A 198 -26.34 12.36 -12.73
C LEU A 198 -27.17 13.08 -11.66
N GLY A 199 -27.36 12.44 -10.50
CA GLY A 199 -28.08 12.96 -9.35
C GLY A 199 -27.41 12.59 -8.03
N THR A 200 -28.04 12.99 -6.93
CA THR A 200 -27.62 12.59 -5.58
C THR A 200 -28.03 11.15 -5.33
N VAL A 201 -27.22 10.41 -4.58
CA VAL A 201 -27.65 9.12 -4.02
C VAL A 201 -28.67 9.42 -2.91
N TYR A 202 -29.74 8.64 -2.82
CA TYR A 202 -30.79 8.80 -1.80
C TYR A 202 -31.38 7.45 -1.39
N TYR A 203 -32.07 7.44 -0.25
CA TYR A 203 -32.84 6.28 0.21
C TYR A 203 -34.26 6.32 -0.32
N GLN A 204 -34.80 5.15 -0.69
CA GLN A 204 -36.23 4.96 -0.93
C GLN A 204 -36.63 3.53 -0.54
N GLY A 205 -37.62 3.40 0.35
CA GLY A 205 -37.91 2.11 0.96
C GLY A 205 -36.70 1.59 1.74
N ASN A 206 -36.26 0.37 1.44
CA ASN A 206 -35.05 -0.25 2.00
C ASN A 206 -33.85 -0.24 1.04
N ASN A 207 -33.89 0.54 -0.04
CA ASN A 207 -32.85 0.52 -1.06
C ASN A 207 -32.07 1.84 -1.11
N LEU A 208 -30.86 1.75 -1.65
CA LEU A 208 -30.04 2.89 -2.05
C LEU A 208 -30.18 3.14 -3.55
N LEU A 209 -30.51 4.37 -3.96
CA LEU A 209 -30.86 4.68 -5.36
C LEU A 209 -30.18 5.96 -5.85
N VAL A 210 -30.13 6.11 -7.17
CA VAL A 210 -29.67 7.31 -7.86
C VAL A 210 -30.60 7.66 -9.02
N ASP A 211 -30.79 8.96 -9.27
CA ASP A 211 -31.57 9.45 -10.41
C ASP A 211 -30.74 9.42 -11.70
N GLY A 212 -30.78 8.26 -12.34
CA GLY A 212 -30.13 8.02 -13.61
C GLY A 212 -28.62 7.85 -13.52
N ILE A 213 -28.10 7.09 -14.49
CA ILE A 213 -26.66 6.87 -14.63
C ILE A 213 -26.25 7.34 -16.02
N ASN A 214 -25.13 8.05 -16.09
CA ASN A 214 -24.45 8.32 -17.34
C ASN A 214 -23.32 7.33 -17.52
N THR A 215 -23.46 6.42 -18.49
CA THR A 215 -22.32 5.63 -18.94
C THR A 215 -21.57 6.47 -19.97
N LEU A 216 -20.40 6.99 -19.58
CA LEU A 216 -19.51 7.69 -20.47
C LEU A 216 -18.53 6.69 -21.07
N GLN A 217 -18.56 6.54 -22.38
CA GLN A 217 -17.62 5.74 -23.14
C GLN A 217 -16.81 6.67 -24.05
N ASN A 218 -15.49 6.67 -23.87
CA ASN A 218 -14.56 7.35 -24.76
C ASN A 218 -13.96 6.34 -25.72
N ASP A 219 -14.13 6.56 -27.01
CA ASP A 219 -13.59 5.71 -28.07
C ASP A 219 -12.66 6.50 -28.99
N ASP A 220 -11.66 5.83 -29.55
CA ASP A 220 -10.94 6.32 -30.72
C ASP A 220 -11.60 5.78 -31.99
N VAL A 221 -11.81 6.67 -32.96
CA VAL A 221 -12.46 6.36 -34.23
C VAL A 221 -11.55 6.69 -35.40
N ALA A 222 -11.23 5.69 -36.23
CA ALA A 222 -10.54 5.90 -37.50
C ALA A 222 -11.50 6.46 -38.57
N LEU A 223 -11.11 7.54 -39.23
CA LEU A 223 -11.93 8.23 -40.23
C LEU A 223 -11.58 7.76 -41.64
N ARG A 224 -12.60 7.51 -42.47
CA ARG A 224 -12.42 7.43 -43.93
C ARG A 224 -12.26 8.83 -44.51
N ASN A 225 -11.47 8.96 -45.57
CA ASN A 225 -11.21 10.24 -46.25
C ASN A 225 -11.36 10.09 -47.77
N ILE A 226 -11.93 11.08 -48.44
CA ILE A 226 -11.76 11.32 -49.87
C ILE A 226 -11.21 12.73 -50.05
N SER A 227 -10.12 12.88 -50.81
CA SER A 227 -9.49 14.17 -51.07
C SER A 227 -9.19 14.40 -52.56
N LEU A 228 -9.18 15.68 -52.93
CA LEU A 228 -8.78 16.18 -54.24
C LEU A 228 -7.91 17.43 -54.05
N GLU A 229 -6.78 17.50 -54.72
CA GLU A 229 -5.83 18.61 -54.66
C GLU A 229 -5.40 19.04 -56.05
N VAL A 230 -5.38 20.35 -56.29
CA VAL A 230 -4.84 20.99 -57.49
C VAL A 230 -3.72 21.92 -57.07
N ALA A 231 -2.56 21.80 -57.71
CA ALA A 231 -1.44 22.70 -57.49
C ALA A 231 -0.91 23.29 -58.80
N ARG A 232 -0.31 24.47 -58.69
CA ARG A 232 0.29 25.23 -59.78
C ARG A 232 1.70 25.66 -59.42
N GLY A 233 2.64 25.46 -60.33
CA GLY A 233 4.03 25.90 -60.17
C GLY A 233 4.17 27.42 -60.05
N LEU A 234 5.19 27.85 -59.31
CA LEU A 234 5.45 29.25 -58.96
C LEU A 234 6.72 29.77 -59.65
N GLY A 235 6.58 30.12 -60.93
CA GLY A 235 7.68 30.68 -61.73
C GLY A 235 8.79 29.67 -62.02
N ASP A 236 10.04 30.12 -62.04
CA ASP A 236 11.22 29.27 -62.28
C ASP A 236 11.69 28.52 -61.02
N TRP A 237 11.03 28.77 -59.89
CA TRP A 237 11.29 28.04 -58.64
C TRP A 237 10.59 26.67 -58.68
N SER A 238 11.28 25.61 -58.23
CA SER A 238 10.73 24.25 -58.06
C SER A 238 9.74 24.16 -56.88
N GLY A 239 8.80 25.10 -56.81
CA GLY A 239 7.73 25.16 -55.82
C GLY A 239 6.36 25.34 -56.47
N GLU A 240 5.33 24.93 -55.75
CA GLU A 240 3.94 24.99 -56.17
C GLU A 240 3.04 25.50 -55.03
N ALA A 241 2.02 26.28 -55.39
CA ALA A 241 0.89 26.60 -54.52
C ALA A 241 -0.25 25.64 -54.83
N PHE A 242 -0.94 25.16 -53.79
CA PHE A 242 -2.02 24.19 -53.93
C PHE A 242 -3.27 24.59 -53.17
N VAL A 243 -4.40 24.09 -53.66
CA VAL A 243 -5.70 24.09 -52.99
C VAL A 243 -6.27 22.68 -53.04
N GLY A 244 -6.84 22.22 -51.93
CA GLY A 244 -7.45 20.91 -51.82
C GLY A 244 -8.78 20.94 -51.10
N TYR A 245 -9.63 19.99 -51.46
CA TYR A 245 -10.86 19.64 -50.77
C TYR A 245 -10.71 18.24 -50.18
N TYR A 246 -11.28 18.01 -49.01
CA TYR A 246 -11.37 16.67 -48.43
C TYR A 246 -12.70 16.48 -47.69
N ASN A 247 -13.11 15.22 -47.54
CA ASN A 247 -14.27 14.83 -46.75
C ASN A 247 -13.90 13.69 -45.80
N LEU A 248 -14.09 13.92 -44.50
CA LEU A 248 -13.80 12.97 -43.42
C LEU A 248 -15.10 12.41 -42.83
N GLN A 249 -15.17 11.10 -42.63
CA GLN A 249 -16.34 10.46 -42.02
C GLN A 249 -15.95 9.32 -41.08
N GLY A 250 -16.69 9.15 -39.98
CA GLY A 250 -16.53 8.02 -39.07
C GLY A 250 -17.73 7.86 -38.12
N PRO A 251 -17.91 6.68 -37.50
CA PRO A 251 -18.89 6.47 -36.44
C PRO A 251 -18.82 7.57 -35.38
N GLY A 252 -19.95 8.19 -35.03
CA GLY A 252 -20.01 9.26 -34.03
C GLY A 252 -19.45 10.64 -34.46
N CYS A 253 -18.73 10.74 -35.58
CA CYS A 253 -18.08 11.98 -36.03
C CYS A 253 -18.87 12.76 -37.11
N GLY A 254 -19.99 12.24 -37.61
CA GLY A 254 -20.69 12.81 -38.76
C GLY A 254 -19.84 12.80 -40.06
N SER A 255 -20.34 13.43 -41.11
CA SER A 255 -19.58 13.70 -42.34
C SER A 255 -19.13 15.14 -42.34
N THR A 256 -17.84 15.37 -42.58
CA THR A 256 -17.21 16.69 -42.43
C THR A 256 -16.43 17.02 -43.69
N ASP A 257 -16.83 18.10 -44.34
CA ASP A 257 -16.13 18.70 -45.47
C ASP A 257 -15.08 19.69 -44.98
N GLY A 258 -13.91 19.68 -45.63
CA GLY A 258 -12.82 20.59 -45.31
C GLY A 258 -12.04 21.02 -46.54
N PHE A 259 -11.30 22.11 -46.37
CA PHE A 259 -10.45 22.66 -47.42
C PHE A 259 -9.05 22.89 -46.89
N GLN A 260 -8.06 22.78 -47.77
CA GLN A 260 -6.68 23.12 -47.47
C GLN A 260 -6.07 24.02 -48.54
N VAL A 261 -5.20 24.93 -48.15
CA VAL A 261 -4.40 25.76 -49.04
C VAL A 261 -2.97 25.80 -48.53
N GLY A 262 -2.00 25.77 -49.43
CA GLY A 262 -0.61 25.79 -49.02
C GLY A 262 0.38 26.03 -50.14
N VAL A 263 1.65 26.04 -49.75
CA VAL A 263 2.79 26.12 -50.64
C VAL A 263 3.79 25.03 -50.29
N ARG A 264 4.41 24.42 -51.30
CA ARG A 264 5.48 23.45 -51.10
C ARG A 264 6.50 23.54 -52.22
N GLY A 265 7.75 23.23 -51.94
CA GLY A 265 8.80 23.32 -52.95
C GLY A 265 10.17 22.94 -52.43
N TYR A 266 11.11 22.75 -53.36
CA TYR A 266 12.50 22.49 -53.05
C TYR A 266 13.21 23.78 -52.63
N ILE A 267 13.76 23.77 -51.42
CA ILE A 267 14.60 24.85 -50.87
C ILE A 267 16.04 24.66 -51.35
N THR A 268 16.48 23.41 -51.37
CA THR A 268 17.72 22.96 -51.99
C THR A 268 17.41 21.70 -52.82
N PRO A 269 18.32 21.22 -53.68
CA PRO A 269 18.07 20.00 -54.45
C PRO A 269 17.64 18.81 -53.58
N SER A 270 18.13 18.70 -52.34
CA SER A 270 17.85 17.57 -51.44
C SER A 270 16.89 17.90 -50.29
N LEU A 271 16.39 19.14 -50.20
CA LEU A 271 15.51 19.59 -49.12
C LEU A 271 14.24 20.22 -49.68
N LYS A 272 13.10 19.60 -49.39
CA LYS A 272 11.77 20.13 -49.70
C LYS A 272 11.12 20.68 -48.44
N GLY A 273 10.50 21.85 -48.53
CA GLY A 273 9.65 22.42 -47.48
C GLY A 273 8.19 22.47 -47.90
N ASN A 274 7.28 22.42 -46.92
CA ASN A 274 5.85 22.66 -47.13
C ASN A 274 5.24 23.41 -45.94
N VAL A 275 4.26 24.28 -46.22
CA VAL A 275 3.39 24.90 -45.22
C VAL A 275 1.98 24.96 -45.78
N ALA A 276 1.00 24.58 -44.97
CA ALA A 276 -0.41 24.52 -45.34
C ALA A 276 -1.29 24.97 -44.18
N VAL A 277 -2.47 25.46 -44.54
CA VAL A 277 -3.57 25.75 -43.63
C VAL A 277 -4.74 24.89 -44.07
N SER A 278 -5.36 24.18 -43.14
CA SER A 278 -6.61 23.45 -43.36
C SER A 278 -7.69 23.96 -42.42
N ASP A 279 -8.94 23.86 -42.84
CA ASP A 279 -10.10 24.20 -42.02
C ASP A 279 -11.23 23.19 -42.22
N ASP A 280 -11.72 22.61 -41.12
CA ASP A 280 -12.89 21.75 -41.09
C ASP A 280 -13.57 21.72 -39.70
N PRO A 281 -14.87 21.37 -39.61
CA PRO A 281 -15.58 21.27 -38.33
C PRO A 281 -15.07 20.24 -37.31
N LEU A 282 -14.29 19.21 -37.69
CA LEU A 282 -13.84 18.15 -36.78
C LEU A 282 -12.51 18.47 -36.08
N PHE A 283 -11.59 19.06 -36.82
CA PHE A 283 -10.23 19.39 -36.37
C PHE A 283 -10.01 20.90 -36.23
N GLY A 284 -10.93 21.73 -36.72
CA GLY A 284 -10.80 23.19 -36.71
C GLY A 284 -9.80 23.71 -37.74
N THR A 285 -9.50 25.01 -37.65
CA THR A 285 -8.45 25.62 -38.45
C THR A 285 -7.08 25.22 -37.92
N ASN A 286 -6.27 24.57 -38.74
CA ASN A 286 -4.93 24.15 -38.37
C ASN A 286 -3.87 24.63 -39.36
N VAL A 287 -2.68 24.91 -38.84
CA VAL A 287 -1.48 25.22 -39.63
C VAL A 287 -0.48 24.09 -39.45
N PHE A 288 -0.06 23.48 -40.54
CA PHE A 288 0.91 22.40 -40.52
C PHE A 288 1.94 22.58 -41.63
N GLY A 289 3.14 22.09 -41.39
CA GLY A 289 4.25 22.29 -42.30
C GLY A 289 5.46 21.49 -41.87
N GLY A 290 6.40 21.31 -42.78
CA GLY A 290 7.49 20.41 -42.54
C GLY A 290 8.60 20.52 -43.57
N PHE A 291 9.58 19.66 -43.36
CA PHE A 291 10.70 19.50 -44.27
C PHE A 291 10.91 18.02 -44.57
N THR A 292 11.23 17.72 -45.82
CA THR A 292 11.66 16.40 -46.28
C THR A 292 13.06 16.50 -46.83
N PHE A 293 13.98 15.77 -46.21
CA PHE A 293 15.35 15.60 -46.68
C PHE A 293 15.48 14.30 -47.46
N PHE A 294 15.97 14.37 -48.69
CA PHE A 294 16.14 13.23 -49.58
C PHE A 294 17.61 12.82 -49.68
N PHE A 295 17.88 11.52 -49.71
CA PHE A 295 19.22 10.96 -49.88
C PHE A 295 19.18 9.69 -50.76
N GLY A 296 20.30 9.37 -51.42
CA GLY A 296 20.37 8.25 -52.36
C GLY A 296 19.72 8.53 -53.73
N GLY A 297 20.31 7.94 -54.78
CA GLY A 297 19.82 8.01 -56.17
C GLY A 297 19.62 9.42 -56.74
N THR A 298 18.72 9.55 -57.73
CA THR A 298 18.27 10.84 -58.29
C THR A 298 17.29 11.59 -57.40
N GLY A 299 16.81 10.97 -56.30
CA GLY A 299 15.86 11.58 -55.37
C GLY A 299 16.41 12.76 -54.56
N GLY A 300 17.73 12.94 -54.51
CA GLY A 300 18.39 14.08 -53.85
C GLY A 300 18.45 15.36 -54.68
N ARG A 301 17.76 15.43 -55.84
CA ARG A 301 17.68 16.63 -56.68
C ARG A 301 16.24 17.09 -56.85
N ALA A 302 16.06 18.42 -56.94
CA ALA A 302 14.79 18.99 -57.36
C ALA A 302 14.49 18.45 -58.78
N PRO A 303 13.25 18.02 -59.06
CA PRO A 303 12.92 17.45 -60.37
C PRO A 303 13.05 18.53 -61.46
N GLU A 304 13.89 18.27 -62.46
CA GLU A 304 14.09 19.17 -63.61
C GLU A 304 13.35 18.67 -64.85
N THR A 305 13.07 17.36 -64.90
CA THR A 305 12.40 16.69 -66.00
C THR A 305 11.25 15.79 -65.53
N LEU A 306 10.35 15.42 -66.45
CA LEU A 306 9.32 14.41 -66.19
C LEU A 306 9.92 13.06 -65.75
N TYR A 307 11.13 12.72 -66.21
CA TYR A 307 11.79 11.49 -65.80
C TYR A 307 12.23 11.52 -64.33
N ASP A 308 12.65 12.68 -63.82
CA ASP A 308 12.99 12.85 -62.40
C ASP A 308 11.75 12.73 -61.51
N MET A 309 10.60 13.19 -62.00
CA MET A 309 9.32 13.05 -61.30
C MET A 309 8.84 11.60 -61.20
N LEU A 310 9.37 10.67 -62.01
CA LEU A 310 9.02 9.25 -61.90
C LEU A 310 9.52 8.62 -60.59
N THR A 311 10.56 9.15 -59.95
CA THR A 311 11.16 8.56 -58.74
C THR A 311 10.79 9.26 -57.44
N LEU A 312 9.94 10.29 -57.49
CA LEU A 312 9.49 10.98 -56.29
C LEU A 312 8.53 10.09 -55.47
N PRO A 313 8.57 10.15 -54.13
CA PRO A 313 7.54 9.51 -53.30
C PRO A 313 6.13 9.99 -53.67
N VAL A 314 5.12 9.17 -53.37
CA VAL A 314 3.74 9.59 -53.62
C VAL A 314 3.33 10.60 -52.57
N GLU A 315 2.88 11.75 -53.04
CA GLU A 315 2.30 12.77 -52.18
C GLU A 315 0.81 12.47 -51.99
N ARG A 316 0.44 12.21 -50.74
CA ARG A 316 -0.93 11.91 -50.32
C ARG A 316 -1.34 12.93 -49.28
N THR A 317 -2.61 13.33 -49.30
CA THR A 317 -3.16 14.27 -48.31
C THR A 317 -3.02 13.71 -46.88
N ASN A 318 -3.26 12.41 -46.70
CA ASN A 318 -3.13 11.74 -45.41
C ASN A 318 -2.07 10.64 -45.49
N GLN A 319 -0.93 10.88 -44.83
CA GLN A 319 0.09 9.84 -44.63
C GLN A 319 -0.19 9.01 -43.38
N GLN A 320 -1.01 9.52 -42.45
CA GLN A 320 -1.46 8.82 -41.25
C GLN A 320 -2.96 8.46 -41.35
N VAL A 321 -3.36 7.40 -40.65
CA VAL A 321 -4.77 7.17 -40.33
C VAL A 321 -5.30 8.37 -39.53
N ALA A 322 -6.32 9.03 -40.07
CA ALA A 322 -7.03 10.07 -39.36
C ALA A 322 -7.83 9.47 -38.21
N ILE A 323 -7.54 9.89 -36.97
CA ILE A 323 -8.18 9.35 -35.76
C ILE A 323 -8.79 10.51 -34.96
N LYS A 324 -10.04 10.34 -34.53
CA LYS A 324 -10.73 11.28 -33.63
C LYS A 324 -11.18 10.54 -32.38
N ASN A 325 -10.98 11.17 -31.22
CA ASN A 325 -11.58 10.69 -29.99
C ASN A 325 -13.05 11.16 -29.93
N VAL A 326 -13.95 10.22 -29.69
CA VAL A 326 -15.39 10.43 -29.59
C VAL A 326 -15.84 10.00 -28.21
N GLN A 327 -16.42 10.93 -27.47
CA GLN A 327 -17.14 10.62 -26.26
C GLN A 327 -18.60 10.33 -26.61
N SER A 328 -19.07 9.16 -26.22
CA SER A 328 -20.48 8.78 -26.27
C SER A 328 -21.00 8.58 -24.86
N GLY A 329 -22.18 9.13 -24.58
CA GLY A 329 -22.89 8.96 -23.32
C GLY A 329 -24.16 8.18 -23.59
N THR A 330 -24.36 7.06 -22.90
CA THR A 330 -25.69 6.46 -22.81
C THR A 330 -26.28 6.89 -21.48
N PHE A 331 -27.29 7.77 -21.57
CA PHE A 331 -28.11 8.09 -20.41
C PHE A 331 -29.10 6.95 -20.21
N VAL A 332 -29.05 6.32 -19.04
CA VAL A 332 -30.13 5.45 -18.58
C VAL A 332 -31.07 6.33 -17.75
N PRO A 333 -32.19 6.80 -18.34
CA PRO A 333 -33.17 7.58 -17.59
C PRO A 333 -33.87 6.71 -16.55
N GLY A 334 -34.17 7.32 -15.41
CA GLY A 334 -34.95 6.70 -14.34
C GLY A 334 -34.10 6.29 -13.14
N THR A 335 -34.80 5.89 -12.09
CA THR A 335 -34.19 5.50 -10.83
C THR A 335 -33.45 4.17 -10.98
N VAL A 336 -32.18 4.15 -10.56
CA VAL A 336 -31.36 2.93 -10.53
C VAL A 336 -31.10 2.55 -9.08
N VAL A 337 -31.39 1.30 -8.73
CA VAL A 337 -31.05 0.71 -7.44
C VAL A 337 -29.57 0.31 -7.46
N LEU A 338 -28.82 0.72 -6.45
CA LEU A 338 -27.40 0.39 -6.31
C LEU A 338 -27.23 -1.03 -5.79
N THR A 339 -26.20 -1.69 -6.30
CA THR A 339 -25.96 -3.12 -6.04
C THR A 339 -24.52 -3.36 -5.61
N ASP A 340 -24.30 -4.47 -4.93
CA ASP A 340 -22.98 -5.06 -4.68
C ASP A 340 -23.01 -6.53 -5.16
N GLY A 341 -22.10 -6.90 -6.06
CA GLY A 341 -22.09 -8.22 -6.67
C GLY A 341 -23.37 -8.52 -7.49
N GLY A 342 -24.03 -7.48 -7.99
CA GLY A 342 -25.30 -7.55 -8.70
C GLY A 342 -26.55 -7.71 -7.81
N VAL A 343 -26.41 -7.71 -6.48
CA VAL A 343 -27.52 -7.80 -5.52
C VAL A 343 -27.83 -6.41 -4.98
N PRO A 344 -29.12 -5.98 -4.89
CA PRO A 344 -29.48 -4.70 -4.29
C PRO A 344 -28.93 -4.55 -2.87
N ILE A 345 -28.33 -3.38 -2.60
CA ILE A 345 -27.91 -3.04 -1.24
C ILE A 345 -29.15 -2.67 -0.43
N THR A 346 -29.38 -3.43 0.63
CA THR A 346 -30.56 -3.31 1.49
C THR A 346 -30.21 -2.66 2.82
N ILE A 347 -31.03 -1.67 3.21
CA ILE A 347 -30.83 -0.85 4.40
C ILE A 347 -32.12 -0.84 5.22
N THR A 348 -32.03 -1.26 6.47
CA THR A 348 -33.08 -1.06 7.46
C THR A 348 -32.82 0.21 8.23
N HIS A 349 -33.82 1.09 8.35
CA HIS A 349 -33.72 2.32 9.12
C HIS A 349 -34.40 2.16 10.48
N VAL A 350 -33.73 2.65 11.53
CA VAL A 350 -34.25 2.65 12.91
C VAL A 350 -34.09 4.05 13.50
N ASN A 351 -35.18 4.59 14.05
CA ASN A 351 -35.21 5.91 14.66
C ASN A 351 -36.24 5.92 15.80
N ASN A 352 -35.82 6.15 17.04
CA ASN A 352 -36.73 6.10 18.19
C ASN A 352 -37.81 7.21 18.18
N ASN A 353 -37.61 8.26 17.38
CA ASN A 353 -38.54 9.35 17.17
C ASN A 353 -39.45 9.13 15.95
N ALA A 354 -39.30 7.99 15.24
CA ALA A 354 -40.14 7.66 14.09
C ALA A 354 -41.62 7.62 14.49
N MET A 355 -42.45 8.15 13.60
CA MET A 355 -43.91 8.05 13.67
C MET A 355 -44.38 7.21 12.48
N GLY A 356 -45.19 6.19 12.68
CA GLY A 356 -45.66 5.39 11.55
C GLY A 356 -46.07 3.97 11.90
N LEU A 357 -46.03 3.11 10.88
CA LEU A 357 -46.33 1.69 10.96
C LEU A 357 -45.11 0.86 11.40
N ASN A 358 -43.93 1.46 11.51
CA ASN A 358 -42.66 0.83 11.89
C ASN A 358 -42.30 -0.31 10.93
N LEU A 359 -42.06 0.03 9.66
CA LEU A 359 -41.78 -0.96 8.62
C LEU A 359 -40.27 -1.16 8.37
N GLY A 360 -39.43 -0.31 8.95
CA GLY A 360 -37.98 -0.35 8.78
C GLY A 360 -37.49 0.27 7.47
N THR A 361 -38.38 0.90 6.70
CA THR A 361 -38.03 1.67 5.48
C THR A 361 -37.53 3.05 5.86
N PHE A 362 -36.88 3.75 4.93
CA PHE A 362 -36.49 5.15 5.14
C PHE A 362 -37.67 6.06 5.51
N GLU A 363 -38.81 5.89 4.83
CA GLU A 363 -40.02 6.69 5.06
C GLU A 363 -40.82 6.28 6.30
N ASP A 364 -40.61 5.08 6.82
CA ASP A 364 -41.28 4.53 8.01
C ASP A 364 -40.30 3.67 8.83
N PRO A 365 -39.28 4.31 9.47
CA PRO A 365 -38.25 3.60 10.22
C PRO A 365 -38.83 2.82 11.40
N PHE A 366 -38.13 1.80 11.86
CA PHE A 366 -38.50 1.15 13.12
C PHE A 366 -38.30 2.11 14.29
N GLN A 367 -39.31 2.27 15.16
CA GLN A 367 -39.19 3.02 16.41
C GLN A 367 -38.33 2.31 17.48
N THR A 368 -38.16 1.00 17.37
CA THR A 368 -37.36 0.19 18.29
C THR A 368 -36.38 -0.65 17.50
N LEU A 369 -35.19 -0.90 18.04
CA LEU A 369 -34.25 -1.89 17.53
C LEU A 369 -34.96 -3.26 17.45
N PRO A 370 -35.14 -3.81 16.24
CA PRO A 370 -35.60 -5.19 16.10
C PRO A 370 -34.51 -6.14 16.61
N ALA A 371 -34.86 -7.38 16.96
CA ALA A 371 -33.87 -8.33 17.47
C ALA A 371 -32.77 -8.69 16.44
N THR A 372 -33.15 -8.79 15.16
CA THR A 372 -32.28 -9.03 13.99
C THR A 372 -33.04 -8.59 12.73
N GLN A 373 -32.34 -8.36 11.62
CA GLN A 373 -32.90 -8.06 10.29
C GLN A 373 -32.08 -8.72 9.18
N PRO A 374 -32.71 -9.26 8.13
CA PRO A 374 -32.02 -9.84 6.98
C PRO A 374 -31.66 -8.76 5.95
N THR A 375 -30.91 -7.73 6.36
CA THR A 375 -30.43 -6.64 5.47
C THR A 375 -28.92 -6.47 5.58
N ASP A 376 -28.31 -5.85 4.58
CA ASP A 376 -26.85 -5.62 4.57
C ASP A 376 -26.46 -4.58 5.64
N ILE A 377 -27.29 -3.55 5.81
CA ILE A 377 -27.05 -2.45 6.74
C ILE A 377 -28.29 -2.24 7.63
N VAL A 378 -28.05 -2.02 8.92
CA VAL A 378 -29.01 -1.41 9.84
C VAL A 378 -28.49 -0.03 10.22
N LEU A 379 -29.18 1.00 9.78
CA LEU A 379 -28.82 2.40 9.99
C LEU A 379 -29.66 3.02 11.11
N LEU A 380 -28.99 3.37 12.19
CA LEU A 380 -29.55 4.08 13.34
C LEU A 380 -29.46 5.59 13.08
N HIS A 381 -30.61 6.28 13.06
CA HIS A 381 -30.66 7.72 12.82
C HIS A 381 -30.05 8.47 14.00
N HIS A 382 -29.48 9.65 13.75
CA HIS A 382 -28.89 10.49 14.80
C HIS A 382 -29.93 10.93 15.85
N ASP A 383 -29.45 11.34 17.03
CA ASP A 383 -30.25 11.70 18.21
C ASP A 383 -31.20 10.58 18.71
N SER A 384 -31.10 9.36 18.17
CA SER A 384 -31.92 8.24 18.61
C SER A 384 -31.41 7.65 19.93
N VAL A 385 -32.34 7.36 20.85
CA VAL A 385 -32.05 6.70 22.12
C VAL A 385 -32.88 5.42 22.25
N PHE A 386 -32.21 4.27 22.27
CA PHE A 386 -32.82 2.95 22.33
C PHE A 386 -32.68 2.36 23.74
N SER A 387 -33.68 2.62 24.59
CA SER A 387 -33.66 2.17 25.98
C SER A 387 -34.13 0.73 26.15
N ASN A 388 -33.36 -0.04 26.92
CA ASN A 388 -33.59 -1.44 27.24
C ASN A 388 -33.70 -2.35 26.00
N GLN A 389 -32.91 -2.07 24.97
CA GLN A 389 -32.95 -2.77 23.69
C GLN A 389 -31.58 -3.31 23.33
N SER A 390 -31.57 -4.41 22.56
CA SER A 390 -30.36 -5.06 22.06
C SER A 390 -30.53 -5.45 20.60
N TYR A 391 -29.44 -5.57 19.87
CA TYR A 391 -29.43 -5.97 18.47
C TYR A 391 -28.49 -7.15 18.23
N THR A 392 -28.91 -8.13 17.43
CA THR A 392 -28.08 -9.26 16.99
C THR A 392 -27.80 -9.15 15.50
N LEU A 393 -26.52 -9.08 15.15
CA LEU A 393 -26.04 -9.00 13.78
C LEU A 393 -26.06 -10.35 13.09
N ASP A 394 -26.49 -10.35 11.83
CA ASP A 394 -26.27 -11.48 10.92
C ASP A 394 -24.85 -11.44 10.34
N PRO A 395 -24.26 -12.58 9.89
CA PRO A 395 -22.94 -12.56 9.26
C PRO A 395 -22.90 -11.64 8.04
N GLY A 396 -21.86 -10.78 7.95
CA GLY A 396 -21.72 -9.79 6.88
C GLY A 396 -22.49 -8.48 7.10
N GLN A 397 -23.33 -8.40 8.14
CA GLN A 397 -24.17 -7.23 8.39
C GLN A 397 -23.41 -6.09 9.07
N ARG A 398 -23.84 -4.86 8.78
CA ARG A 398 -23.28 -3.62 9.36
C ARG A 398 -24.34 -2.91 10.23
N LEU A 399 -24.00 -2.58 11.47
CA LEU A 399 -24.80 -1.70 12.34
C LEU A 399 -24.14 -0.33 12.37
N LEU A 400 -24.76 0.65 11.72
CA LEU A 400 -24.17 1.96 11.51
C LEU A 400 -25.02 3.03 12.20
N GLY A 401 -24.40 3.94 12.94
CA GLY A 401 -25.04 5.14 13.47
C GLY A 401 -24.77 6.36 12.58
N GLU A 402 -25.74 7.26 12.53
CA GLU A 402 -25.59 8.58 11.92
C GLU A 402 -25.29 9.65 12.99
N GLY A 403 -24.58 10.72 12.61
CA GLY A 403 -24.34 11.89 13.46
C GLY A 403 -22.86 12.15 13.74
N ASP A 404 -22.59 13.21 14.49
CA ASP A 404 -21.26 13.67 14.92
C ASP A 404 -20.29 13.96 13.76
N GLY A 405 -20.83 14.27 12.58
CA GLY A 405 -20.04 14.53 11.37
C GLY A 405 -19.35 13.29 10.78
N ASN A 406 -19.64 12.08 11.27
CA ASN A 406 -19.06 10.85 10.77
C ASN A 406 -19.82 10.35 9.54
N GLU A 407 -19.09 10.18 8.43
CA GLU A 407 -19.63 9.67 7.18
C GLU A 407 -19.42 8.16 7.09
N ASN A 408 -20.52 7.41 6.98
CA ASN A 408 -20.47 5.99 6.66
C ASN A 408 -20.38 5.80 5.13
N SER A 409 -19.60 4.82 4.66
CA SER A 409 -19.50 4.53 3.22
C SER A 409 -19.91 3.09 2.89
N VAL A 410 -20.27 2.84 1.65
CA VAL A 410 -20.61 1.52 1.12
C VAL A 410 -20.05 1.35 -0.29
N PHE A 411 -19.59 0.15 -0.62
CA PHE A 411 -19.17 -0.19 -1.98
C PHE A 411 -20.40 -0.44 -2.87
N THR A 412 -20.31 -0.04 -4.14
CA THR A 412 -21.34 -0.26 -5.16
C THR A 412 -20.71 -0.69 -6.47
N ASP A 413 -21.38 -1.56 -7.22
CA ASP A 413 -20.97 -1.98 -8.57
C ASP A 413 -20.90 -0.79 -9.54
N GLN A 414 -21.73 0.23 -9.31
CA GLN A 414 -21.92 1.38 -10.19
C GLN A 414 -20.86 2.47 -9.98
N PHE A 415 -20.47 2.73 -8.73
CA PHE A 415 -19.66 3.90 -8.36
C PHE A 415 -18.45 3.58 -7.47
N GLY A 416 -18.24 2.31 -7.11
CA GLY A 416 -17.26 1.95 -6.07
C GLY A 416 -17.73 2.43 -4.71
N ASN A 417 -16.81 2.87 -3.85
CA ASN A 417 -17.14 3.41 -2.54
C ASN A 417 -17.85 4.76 -2.66
N ILE A 418 -19.04 4.85 -2.09
CA ILE A 418 -19.81 6.08 -1.94
C ILE A 418 -20.13 6.31 -0.48
N ASN A 419 -20.28 7.57 -0.09
CA ASN A 419 -20.83 7.91 1.22
C ASN A 419 -22.33 7.64 1.22
N LEU A 420 -22.80 7.04 2.31
CA LEU A 420 -24.21 6.88 2.58
C LEU A 420 -24.85 8.28 2.76
N PRO A 421 -26.02 8.54 2.14
CA PRO A 421 -26.73 9.78 2.34
C PRO A 421 -27.05 9.98 3.82
N SER A 422 -27.04 11.24 4.27
CA SER A 422 -27.59 11.58 5.57
C SER A 422 -29.12 11.54 5.54
N THR A 423 -29.76 11.12 6.64
CA THR A 423 -31.22 11.03 6.72
C THR A 423 -31.88 12.40 6.93
N ASP A 424 -31.18 13.37 7.54
CA ASP A 424 -31.69 14.72 7.87
C ASP A 424 -30.61 15.82 8.01
N GLY A 425 -29.39 15.58 7.51
CA GLY A 425 -28.30 16.56 7.42
C GLY A 425 -27.04 16.24 8.25
N GLY A 426 -27.06 15.20 9.08
CA GLY A 426 -25.86 14.53 9.60
C GLY A 426 -25.13 15.26 10.72
N THR A 427 -25.79 16.26 11.33
CA THR A 427 -25.20 17.14 12.36
C THR A 427 -25.69 16.85 13.78
N GLY A 428 -26.60 15.89 13.98
CA GLY A 428 -27.05 15.46 15.31
C GLY A 428 -26.01 14.63 16.07
N VAL A 429 -26.32 14.23 17.30
CA VAL A 429 -25.44 13.36 18.10
C VAL A 429 -25.56 11.90 17.70
N ARG A 430 -24.52 11.11 17.97
CA ARG A 430 -24.52 9.66 17.72
C ARG A 430 -25.72 8.98 18.40
N PRO A 431 -26.35 7.98 17.78
CA PRO A 431 -27.39 7.20 18.43
C PRO A 431 -26.84 6.46 19.64
N THR A 432 -27.67 6.36 20.69
CA THR A 432 -27.33 5.73 21.96
C THR A 432 -28.19 4.50 22.22
N ILE A 433 -27.58 3.37 22.56
CA ILE A 433 -28.27 2.20 23.11
C ILE A 433 -28.09 2.21 24.62
N THR A 434 -29.17 2.36 25.39
CA THR A 434 -29.11 2.48 26.85
C THR A 434 -29.53 1.20 27.55
N ALA A 435 -28.66 0.67 28.42
CA ALA A 435 -28.88 -0.42 29.40
C ALA A 435 -29.90 -1.49 28.96
N PRO A 436 -29.51 -2.48 28.12
CA PRO A 436 -30.42 -3.53 27.63
C PRO A 436 -30.95 -4.43 28.75
N PHE A 437 -32.18 -4.97 28.63
CA PHE A 437 -32.61 -6.13 29.45
C PHE A 437 -31.83 -7.41 29.12
N ALA A 438 -31.21 -7.46 27.93
CA ALA A 438 -30.33 -8.54 27.52
C ALA A 438 -28.98 -8.45 28.22
N GLN A 439 -28.15 -9.49 28.09
CA GLN A 439 -26.81 -9.49 28.69
C GLN A 439 -25.88 -8.48 28.00
N TYR A 440 -26.07 -8.24 26.69
CA TYR A 440 -25.26 -7.33 25.87
C TYR A 440 -26.14 -6.43 24.98
N ALA A 441 -25.66 -5.22 24.66
CA ALA A 441 -26.35 -4.29 23.78
C ALA A 441 -26.26 -4.72 22.31
N VAL A 442 -25.10 -5.25 21.90
CA VAL A 442 -24.88 -5.80 20.56
C VAL A 442 -24.31 -7.21 20.64
N TYR A 443 -24.94 -8.13 19.92
CA TYR A 443 -24.42 -9.47 19.65
C TYR A 443 -23.85 -9.49 18.23
N GLY A 444 -22.55 -9.64 18.12
CA GLY A 444 -21.82 -9.69 16.88
C GLY A 444 -21.85 -11.04 16.18
N ALA A 445 -21.56 -11.02 14.87
CA ALA A 445 -21.37 -12.20 14.04
C ALA A 445 -20.13 -12.03 13.14
N SER A 446 -19.81 -13.03 12.33
CA SER A 446 -18.66 -12.99 11.44
C SER A 446 -18.78 -11.93 10.34
N ASN A 447 -17.68 -11.26 10.03
CA ASN A 447 -17.54 -10.24 9.00
C ASN A 447 -18.51 -9.07 9.19
N THR A 448 -18.72 -8.65 10.44
CA THR A 448 -19.65 -7.56 10.76
C THR A 448 -18.91 -6.24 11.01
N GLU A 449 -19.66 -5.14 10.92
CA GLU A 449 -19.18 -3.82 11.31
C GLU A 449 -20.15 -3.19 12.31
N VAL A 450 -19.61 -2.53 13.33
CA VAL A 450 -20.36 -1.61 14.17
C VAL A 450 -19.68 -0.25 14.16
N ALA A 451 -20.40 0.79 13.77
CA ALA A 451 -19.81 2.10 13.62
C ALA A 451 -20.69 3.24 14.14
N ASN A 452 -20.04 4.26 14.71
CA ASN A 452 -20.61 5.55 15.08
C ASN A 452 -21.82 5.46 16.04
N ILE A 453 -21.68 4.65 17.09
CA ILE A 453 -22.72 4.46 18.11
C ILE A 453 -22.16 4.69 19.52
N VAL A 454 -23.05 5.05 20.44
CA VAL A 454 -22.79 5.05 21.89
C VAL A 454 -23.57 3.90 22.52
N ILE A 455 -22.92 3.09 23.33
CA ILE A 455 -23.54 2.12 24.23
C ILE A 455 -23.36 2.67 25.64
N ASP A 456 -24.49 3.01 26.27
CA ASP A 456 -24.52 3.61 27.60
C ASP A 456 -25.20 2.63 28.58
N ASN A 457 -24.37 1.87 29.30
CA ASN A 457 -24.77 0.83 30.22
C ASN A 457 -24.85 1.36 31.65
N LEU A 458 -25.73 2.34 31.89
CA LEU A 458 -26.01 2.86 33.23
C LEU A 458 -26.56 1.76 34.17
N GLY A 459 -25.66 1.03 34.86
CA GLY A 459 -26.00 0.04 35.88
C GLY A 459 -25.00 -1.12 35.98
N ASN A 460 -24.46 -1.33 37.18
CA ASN A 460 -23.52 -2.41 37.53
C ASN A 460 -24.12 -3.83 37.57
N THR A 461 -25.23 -4.07 36.87
CA THR A 461 -25.93 -5.38 36.92
C THR A 461 -25.94 -6.13 35.59
N PHE A 462 -25.52 -5.49 34.49
CA PHE A 462 -25.54 -6.08 33.15
C PHE A 462 -24.13 -6.48 32.69
N ARG A 463 -24.05 -7.63 31.99
CA ARG A 463 -22.79 -8.31 31.68
C ARG A 463 -21.91 -7.57 30.68
N GLY A 464 -22.45 -6.89 29.67
CA GLY A 464 -21.60 -5.94 28.96
C GLY A 464 -22.17 -5.15 27.80
N GLY A 465 -21.31 -4.39 27.12
CA GLY A 465 -21.65 -3.62 25.92
C GLY A 465 -21.84 -4.53 24.70
N MET A 466 -20.84 -5.33 24.37
CA MET A 466 -20.82 -6.14 23.16
C MET A 466 -20.37 -7.59 23.41
N MET A 467 -20.93 -8.55 22.68
CA MET A 467 -20.50 -9.95 22.68
C MET A 467 -20.23 -10.46 21.26
N TYR A 468 -19.09 -11.11 21.04
CA TYR A 468 -18.69 -11.67 19.74
C TYR A 468 -18.22 -13.13 19.87
N ASP A 469 -18.67 -13.98 18.94
CA ASP A 469 -18.27 -15.41 18.82
C ASP A 469 -17.96 -15.75 17.35
N GLY A 470 -17.39 -14.80 16.62
CA GLY A 470 -17.32 -14.80 15.16
C GLY A 470 -15.91 -14.76 14.57
N MET A 471 -15.86 -14.59 13.24
CA MET A 471 -14.64 -14.35 12.48
C MET A 471 -14.69 -12.97 11.85
N ASN A 472 -13.66 -12.15 12.08
CA ASN A 472 -13.55 -10.77 11.61
C ASN A 472 -14.65 -9.83 12.11
N ALA A 473 -14.28 -8.70 12.71
CA ALA A 473 -15.21 -7.63 13.06
C ALA A 473 -14.50 -6.27 13.00
N ASN A 474 -15.23 -5.24 12.55
CA ASN A 474 -14.73 -3.87 12.53
C ASN A 474 -15.56 -2.99 13.46
N PHE A 475 -14.87 -2.21 14.29
CA PHE A 475 -15.45 -1.24 15.22
C PHE A 475 -14.89 0.13 14.90
N ASN A 476 -15.75 1.08 14.56
CA ASN A 476 -15.34 2.41 14.11
C ASN A 476 -16.09 3.51 14.86
N HIS A 477 -15.43 4.39 15.60
CA HIS A 477 -16.07 5.49 16.34
C HIS A 477 -17.13 5.00 17.33
N VAL A 478 -16.81 3.98 18.13
CA VAL A 478 -17.73 3.36 19.10
C VAL A 478 -17.36 3.81 20.51
N VAL A 479 -18.36 4.20 21.30
CA VAL A 479 -18.19 4.49 22.73
C VAL A 479 -18.97 3.47 23.54
N ILE A 480 -18.36 2.85 24.54
CA ILE A 480 -18.99 1.93 25.48
C ILE A 480 -18.73 2.46 26.89
N ASP A 481 -19.78 2.99 27.52
CA ASP A 481 -19.74 3.63 28.82
C ASP A 481 -20.50 2.79 29.85
N GLY A 482 -19.86 2.46 30.97
CA GLY A 482 -20.42 1.68 32.06
C GLY A 482 -20.63 0.18 31.77
N GLY A 483 -21.02 -0.57 32.80
CA GLY A 483 -21.32 -2.01 32.74
C GLY A 483 -20.34 -2.86 33.55
N LEU A 484 -20.57 -4.18 33.58
CA LEU A 484 -19.59 -5.15 34.11
C LEU A 484 -18.43 -5.30 33.11
N SER A 485 -18.76 -5.60 31.85
CA SER A 485 -17.76 -5.72 30.78
C SER A 485 -18.03 -4.78 29.60
N GLY A 486 -16.97 -4.26 28.97
CA GLY A 486 -17.12 -3.47 27.75
C GLY A 486 -17.45 -4.37 26.56
N MET A 487 -16.56 -5.31 26.29
CA MET A 487 -16.67 -6.29 25.22
C MET A 487 -16.21 -7.68 25.67
N GLU A 488 -16.97 -8.70 25.28
CA GLU A 488 -16.60 -10.11 25.46
C GLU A 488 -16.46 -10.78 24.08
N ILE A 489 -15.31 -11.41 23.85
CA ILE A 489 -15.02 -12.16 22.62
C ILE A 489 -14.65 -13.58 23.00
N ASN A 490 -15.44 -14.54 22.52
CA ASN A 490 -15.24 -15.96 22.75
C ASN A 490 -14.77 -16.63 21.44
N ASN A 491 -13.71 -17.42 21.50
CA ASN A 491 -13.15 -18.20 20.40
C ASN A 491 -12.95 -17.43 19.08
N GLY A 492 -12.64 -16.13 19.16
CA GLY A 492 -12.48 -15.26 17.99
C GLY A 492 -11.43 -15.78 17.02
N THR A 493 -11.70 -15.63 15.72
CA THR A 493 -10.73 -15.91 14.64
C THR A 493 -10.68 -14.76 13.63
N GLY A 494 -9.60 -14.68 12.84
CA GLY A 494 -9.44 -13.60 11.85
C GLY A 494 -9.03 -12.27 12.48
N LEU A 495 -9.48 -11.14 11.94
CA LEU A 495 -9.07 -9.79 12.33
C LEU A 495 -10.21 -9.00 13.01
N TYR A 496 -9.97 -8.53 14.23
CA TYR A 496 -10.83 -7.61 14.95
C TYR A 496 -10.16 -6.23 14.98
N ALA A 497 -10.69 -5.27 14.23
CA ALA A 497 -10.12 -3.93 14.10
C ALA A 497 -10.93 -2.90 14.90
N PHE A 498 -10.26 -2.15 15.76
CA PHE A 498 -10.82 -1.10 16.62
C PHE A 498 -10.19 0.23 16.22
N ASN A 499 -10.98 1.09 15.59
CA ASN A 499 -10.57 2.42 15.16
C ASN A 499 -11.43 3.45 15.89
N ASP A 500 -10.81 4.31 16.70
CA ASP A 500 -11.51 5.29 17.55
C ASP A 500 -12.57 4.64 18.45
N VAL A 501 -12.17 3.61 19.22
CA VAL A 501 -13.05 2.93 20.18
C VAL A 501 -12.70 3.34 21.60
N HIS A 502 -13.72 3.79 22.34
CA HIS A 502 -13.56 4.30 23.71
C HIS A 502 -14.35 3.44 24.67
N PHE A 503 -13.68 2.91 25.69
CA PHE A 503 -14.30 2.20 26.80
C PHE A 503 -14.16 3.02 28.08
N ILE A 504 -15.26 3.25 28.78
CA ILE A 504 -15.34 4.13 29.95
C ILE A 504 -16.02 3.37 31.09
N ASP A 505 -15.50 3.49 32.32
CA ASP A 505 -16.12 3.07 33.59
C ASP A 505 -16.59 1.59 33.66
N GLN A 506 -15.78 0.65 33.16
CA GLN A 506 -16.11 -0.78 33.21
C GLN A 506 -15.73 -1.40 34.57
N SER A 507 -16.67 -2.06 35.24
CA SER A 507 -16.50 -2.48 36.65
C SER A 507 -15.90 -3.88 36.88
N GLU A 508 -15.85 -4.75 35.87
CA GLU A 508 -15.15 -6.03 35.89
C GLU A 508 -14.07 -6.09 34.80
N GLY A 509 -14.43 -6.42 33.55
CA GLY A 509 -13.48 -6.62 32.45
C GLY A 509 -13.79 -5.78 31.23
N THR A 510 -12.96 -4.79 30.91
CA THR A 510 -13.20 -3.90 29.76
C THR A 510 -13.24 -4.69 28.46
N ILE A 511 -12.21 -5.50 28.20
CA ILE A 511 -12.13 -6.39 27.04
C ILE A 511 -11.76 -7.78 27.54
N SER A 512 -12.70 -8.72 27.41
CA SER A 512 -12.49 -10.12 27.78
C SER A 512 -12.37 -10.97 26.52
N ILE A 513 -11.23 -11.65 26.35
CA ILE A 513 -10.93 -12.55 25.24
C ILE A 513 -10.74 -13.94 25.82
N SER A 514 -11.60 -14.89 25.42
CA SER A 514 -11.53 -16.28 25.88
C SER A 514 -11.41 -17.22 24.69
N GLY A 515 -10.25 -17.87 24.56
CA GLY A 515 -9.92 -18.77 23.46
C GLY A 515 -9.58 -18.07 22.15
N GLY A 516 -9.44 -18.86 21.09
CA GLY A 516 -9.30 -18.36 19.72
C GLY A 516 -7.88 -18.02 19.28
N SER A 517 -7.79 -17.52 18.05
CA SER A 517 -6.53 -17.20 17.36
C SER A 517 -6.66 -15.93 16.53
N ALA A 518 -7.49 -14.99 16.97
CA ALA A 518 -7.73 -13.74 16.26
C ALA A 518 -6.58 -12.75 16.46
N ASP A 519 -6.42 -11.86 15.49
CA ASP A 519 -5.59 -10.67 15.60
C ASP A 519 -6.49 -9.50 15.99
N TYR A 520 -6.17 -8.83 17.10
CA TYR A 520 -6.87 -7.65 17.60
C TYR A 520 -5.98 -6.43 17.42
N THR A 521 -6.47 -5.39 16.72
CA THR A 521 -5.70 -4.16 16.48
C THR A 521 -6.49 -2.95 16.97
N PHE A 522 -5.90 -2.18 17.88
CA PHE A 522 -6.45 -0.93 18.39
C PHE A 522 -5.53 0.21 17.95
N ASP A 523 -6.11 1.19 17.28
CA ASP A 523 -5.37 2.36 16.82
C ASP A 523 -5.01 3.33 17.96
N ALA A 524 -4.19 4.33 17.65
CA ALA A 524 -3.73 5.32 18.61
C ALA A 524 -4.83 6.27 19.15
N THR A 525 -6.03 6.24 18.56
CA THR A 525 -7.17 7.06 18.99
C THR A 525 -8.09 6.33 19.96
N SER A 526 -7.98 5.00 20.03
CA SER A 526 -8.75 4.17 20.95
C SER A 526 -8.31 4.37 22.41
N THR A 527 -9.26 4.34 23.34
CA THR A 527 -8.99 4.55 24.77
C THR A 527 -9.73 3.56 25.67
N ILE A 528 -9.11 3.25 26.80
CA ILE A 528 -9.75 2.62 27.96
C ILE A 528 -9.55 3.58 29.13
N ASP A 529 -10.62 4.10 29.70
CA ASP A 529 -10.61 5.00 30.85
C ASP A 529 -11.40 4.40 32.01
N GLU A 530 -10.83 4.43 33.21
CA GLU A 530 -11.41 3.84 34.44
C GLU A 530 -11.86 2.36 34.26
N GLY A 531 -11.08 1.58 33.51
CA GLY A 531 -11.34 0.15 33.32
C GLY A 531 -10.82 -0.70 34.48
N ALA A 532 -11.70 -1.44 35.15
CA ALA A 532 -11.32 -2.27 36.29
C ALA A 532 -10.34 -3.40 35.93
N THR A 533 -10.46 -3.99 34.74
CA THR A 533 -9.49 -4.92 34.15
C THR A 533 -9.45 -4.65 32.64
N PRO A 534 -8.52 -3.84 32.12
CA PRO A 534 -8.55 -3.41 30.72
C PRO A 534 -8.56 -4.56 29.72
N PHE A 535 -7.72 -5.56 29.97
CA PHE A 535 -7.66 -6.79 29.18
C PHE A 535 -7.65 -7.99 30.11
N TYR A 536 -8.60 -8.90 29.89
CA TYR A 536 -8.58 -10.25 30.41
C TYR A 536 -8.44 -11.21 29.22
N VAL A 537 -7.29 -11.87 29.09
CA VAL A 537 -7.00 -12.77 27.97
C VAL A 537 -6.80 -14.19 28.50
N GLY A 538 -7.66 -15.12 28.09
CA GLY A 538 -7.63 -16.52 28.50
C GLY A 538 -7.50 -17.46 27.29
N GLY A 539 -6.55 -18.40 27.25
CA GLY A 539 -6.52 -19.47 26.22
C GLY A 539 -6.31 -19.00 24.78
N HIS A 540 -5.77 -17.80 24.58
CA HIS A 540 -5.68 -17.13 23.28
C HIS A 540 -4.31 -17.33 22.62
N THR A 541 -4.30 -17.60 21.32
CA THR A 541 -3.08 -17.94 20.55
C THR A 541 -2.75 -16.96 19.41
N GLY A 542 -3.62 -15.98 19.15
CA GLY A 542 -3.44 -14.98 18.08
C GLY A 542 -2.59 -13.79 18.52
N SER A 543 -2.92 -12.58 18.07
CA SER A 543 -2.20 -11.37 18.48
C SER A 543 -3.09 -10.25 19.02
N ILE A 544 -2.54 -9.41 19.90
CA ILE A 544 -3.13 -8.13 20.31
C ILE A 544 -2.09 -7.04 20.07
N THR A 545 -2.43 -6.01 19.31
CA THR A 545 -1.64 -4.78 19.17
C THR A 545 -2.48 -3.61 19.63
N TYR A 546 -2.03 -2.91 20.66
CA TYR A 546 -2.72 -1.77 21.25
C TYR A 546 -1.86 -0.51 21.18
N ASP A 547 -2.24 0.43 20.32
CA ASP A 547 -1.53 1.69 20.12
C ASP A 547 -2.14 2.87 20.90
N GLY A 548 -3.34 2.69 21.47
CA GLY A 548 -4.13 3.71 22.17
C GLY A 548 -3.71 3.99 23.62
N THR A 549 -4.57 4.64 24.41
CA THR A 549 -4.32 4.90 25.84
C THR A 549 -5.12 3.96 26.74
N ILE A 550 -4.52 3.50 27.85
CA ILE A 550 -5.19 2.71 28.89
C ILE A 550 -4.95 3.38 30.24
N ASN A 551 -6.03 3.79 30.92
CA ASN A 551 -6.04 4.23 32.31
C ASN A 551 -6.85 3.22 33.13
N ALA A 552 -6.19 2.51 34.04
CA ALA A 552 -6.79 1.47 34.86
C ALA A 552 -6.69 1.81 36.34
N ASP A 553 -7.78 1.63 37.09
CA ASP A 553 -7.92 2.04 38.49
C ASP A 553 -8.02 0.86 39.47
N SER A 554 -8.05 -0.39 38.99
CA SER A 554 -8.22 -1.59 39.82
C SER A 554 -7.21 -2.70 39.49
N GLN A 555 -7.60 -3.71 38.72
CA GLN A 555 -6.72 -4.74 38.17
C GLN A 555 -6.07 -4.19 36.89
N GLY A 556 -4.85 -4.62 36.61
CA GLY A 556 -4.19 -4.25 35.36
C GLY A 556 -4.45 -5.27 34.25
N LEU A 557 -3.44 -5.50 33.42
CA LEU A 557 -3.56 -6.44 32.29
C LEU A 557 -3.42 -7.89 32.79
N GLN A 558 -4.30 -8.79 32.34
CA GLN A 558 -4.33 -10.19 32.76
C GLN A 558 -4.24 -11.14 31.57
N PHE A 559 -3.33 -12.09 31.66
CA PHE A 559 -3.04 -13.09 30.64
C PHE A 559 -2.93 -14.47 31.28
N PHE A 560 -3.87 -15.36 30.98
CA PHE A 560 -3.91 -16.73 31.48
C PHE A 560 -3.96 -17.71 30.31
N ASP A 561 -3.07 -18.69 30.25
CA ASP A 561 -2.98 -19.62 29.11
C ASP A 561 -2.89 -18.85 27.76
N ALA A 562 -2.14 -17.74 27.76
CA ALA A 562 -2.06 -16.77 26.69
C ALA A 562 -0.77 -16.99 25.88
N ASP A 563 -0.89 -17.80 24.82
CA ASP A 563 0.25 -18.27 24.01
C ASP A 563 0.52 -17.44 22.75
N GLY A 564 -0.26 -16.38 22.56
CA GLY A 564 -0.16 -15.45 21.44
C GLY A 564 0.98 -14.43 21.51
N THR A 565 0.85 -13.37 20.69
CA THR A 565 1.74 -12.20 20.70
C THR A 565 0.98 -10.94 21.12
N TYR A 566 1.42 -10.30 22.20
CA TYR A 566 0.74 -9.19 22.84
C TYR A 566 1.65 -7.97 22.89
N THR A 567 1.27 -6.89 22.20
CA THR A 567 2.07 -5.67 22.08
C THR A 567 1.26 -4.45 22.49
N PHE A 568 1.75 -3.75 23.52
CA PHE A 568 1.17 -2.50 24.02
C PHE A 568 2.15 -1.36 23.72
N ASN A 569 1.88 -0.65 22.63
CA ASN A 569 2.71 0.46 22.16
C ASN A 569 2.28 1.79 22.79
N GLY A 570 0.99 1.95 23.06
CA GLY A 570 0.45 3.18 23.63
C GLY A 570 0.64 3.30 25.14
N GLN A 571 0.21 4.42 25.71
CA GLN A 571 0.41 4.71 27.13
C GLN A 571 -0.51 3.82 27.98
N PHE A 572 0.06 3.01 28.87
CA PHE A 572 -0.67 2.29 29.90
C PHE A 572 -0.35 2.88 31.27
N THR A 573 -1.35 3.37 31.99
CA THR A 573 -1.26 3.82 33.38
C THR A 573 -2.15 2.94 34.27
N ASN A 574 -1.58 2.33 35.32
CA ASN A 574 -2.35 1.58 36.31
C ASN A 574 -2.09 2.12 37.73
N VAL A 575 -3.17 2.46 38.45
CA VAL A 575 -3.15 2.99 39.83
C VAL A 575 -4.14 2.25 40.73
N GLY A 576 -4.14 0.91 40.70
CA GLY A 576 -5.13 0.12 41.44
C GLY A 576 -4.63 -0.64 42.67
N ASN A 577 -5.43 -1.62 43.14
CA ASN A 577 -5.09 -2.53 44.25
C ASN A 577 -4.69 -3.98 43.83
N ASN A 578 -5.00 -4.33 42.58
CA ASN A 578 -4.59 -5.49 41.73
C ASN A 578 -3.13 -5.99 41.73
N ALA A 579 -2.81 -6.92 40.82
CA ALA A 579 -1.55 -6.90 40.09
C ALA A 579 -1.66 -5.93 38.90
N GLY A 580 -0.56 -5.26 38.52
CA GLY A 580 -0.55 -4.29 37.40
C GLY A 580 -0.41 -4.98 36.06
N ILE A 581 0.40 -6.04 36.03
CA ILE A 581 0.39 -7.04 34.97
C ILE A 581 0.43 -8.39 35.64
N ASP A 582 -0.48 -9.29 35.23
CA ASP A 582 -0.55 -10.67 35.67
C ASP A 582 -0.46 -11.61 34.46
N ILE A 583 0.58 -12.43 34.41
CA ILE A 583 0.78 -13.45 33.38
C ILE A 583 0.87 -14.80 34.07
N GLY A 584 0.01 -15.75 33.70
CA GLY A 584 0.17 -17.10 34.18
C GLY A 584 -0.72 -18.16 33.55
N GLY A 585 -1.06 -19.19 34.32
CA GLY A 585 -1.91 -20.28 33.85
C GLY A 585 -1.27 -21.16 32.77
N GLY A 586 0.07 -21.27 32.74
CA GLY A 586 0.78 -22.04 31.70
C GLY A 586 1.08 -21.24 30.43
N SER A 587 0.97 -19.91 30.47
CA SER A 587 1.21 -19.05 29.30
C SER A 587 2.62 -19.25 28.73
N SER A 588 2.74 -19.25 27.40
CA SER A 588 4.00 -19.36 26.65
C SER A 588 4.21 -18.24 25.61
N GLY A 589 3.36 -17.22 25.64
CA GLY A 589 3.30 -16.15 24.66
C GLY A 589 4.47 -15.17 24.68
N THR A 590 4.42 -14.20 23.76
CA THR A 590 5.34 -13.05 23.74
C THR A 590 4.60 -11.78 24.12
N PHE A 591 5.10 -11.07 25.13
CA PHE A 591 4.50 -9.87 25.70
C PHE A 591 5.48 -8.70 25.57
N THR A 592 5.06 -7.61 24.96
CA THR A 592 5.88 -6.41 24.74
C THR A 592 5.14 -5.17 25.24
N PHE A 593 5.75 -4.46 26.18
CA PHE A 593 5.24 -3.25 26.81
C PHE A 593 6.20 -2.10 26.52
N VAL A 594 5.85 -1.20 25.59
CA VAL A 594 6.78 -0.16 25.13
C VAL A 594 6.71 1.09 25.99
N ASN A 595 5.50 1.61 26.23
CA ASN A 595 5.21 2.85 26.96
C ASN A 595 4.24 2.57 28.13
N THR A 596 4.71 1.83 29.13
CA THR A 596 3.90 1.34 30.24
C THR A 596 4.34 1.94 31.57
N ASP A 597 3.51 2.77 32.17
CA ASP A 597 3.71 3.37 33.50
C ASP A 597 2.82 2.66 34.53
N ILE A 598 3.43 1.87 35.40
CA ILE A 598 2.69 1.15 36.45
C ILE A 598 3.11 1.72 37.80
N THR A 599 2.17 2.29 38.54
CA THR A 599 2.42 2.78 39.90
C THR A 599 1.48 2.11 40.88
N ARG A 600 2.02 1.35 41.84
CA ARG A 600 1.23 0.70 42.88
C ARG A 600 1.43 1.30 44.26
N THR A 601 0.33 1.47 44.97
CA THR A 601 0.29 1.99 46.35
C THR A 601 -0.35 1.07 47.37
N ALA A 602 -0.69 -0.16 46.98
CA ALA A 602 -1.33 -1.16 47.84
C ALA A 602 -0.58 -2.50 47.81
N GLY A 603 -0.92 -3.42 48.72
CA GLY A 603 -0.14 -4.63 49.06
C GLY A 603 0.00 -5.75 48.01
N GLY A 604 -0.39 -5.56 46.74
CA GLY A 604 -0.24 -6.54 45.66
C GLY A 604 1.13 -6.47 44.94
N SER A 605 1.43 -7.44 44.08
CA SER A 605 2.59 -7.34 43.17
C SER A 605 2.35 -6.28 42.09
N VAL A 606 3.37 -5.54 41.69
CA VAL A 606 3.34 -4.70 40.49
C VAL A 606 3.24 -5.53 39.23
N ILE A 607 4.09 -6.55 39.15
CA ILE A 607 4.10 -7.53 38.09
C ILE A 607 4.11 -8.91 38.76
N ASN A 608 3.19 -9.76 38.35
CA ASN A 608 3.11 -11.15 38.75
C ASN A 608 3.23 -12.02 37.50
N ILE A 609 4.24 -12.88 37.48
CA ILE A 609 4.44 -13.86 36.41
C ILE A 609 4.53 -15.23 37.09
N ALA A 610 3.54 -16.09 36.83
CA ALA A 610 3.42 -17.37 37.49
C ALA A 610 3.12 -18.50 36.50
N ASP A 611 3.87 -19.61 36.56
CA ASP A 611 3.68 -20.74 35.63
C ASP A 611 3.76 -20.28 34.17
N HIS A 612 4.86 -19.62 33.80
CA HIS A 612 5.14 -19.14 32.45
C HIS A 612 6.32 -19.93 31.86
N ASP A 613 5.99 -20.97 31.09
CA ASP A 613 6.93 -22.04 30.72
C ASP A 613 8.02 -21.58 29.73
N THR A 614 7.62 -20.83 28.70
CA THR A 614 8.53 -20.34 27.64
C THR A 614 8.04 -18.98 27.14
N GLY A 615 8.66 -18.42 26.10
CA GLY A 615 8.26 -17.12 25.57
C GLY A 615 9.07 -15.96 26.14
N THR A 616 8.60 -14.73 25.91
CA THR A 616 9.37 -13.52 26.24
C THR A 616 8.47 -12.41 26.77
N VAL A 617 8.87 -11.76 27.85
CA VAL A 617 8.24 -10.55 28.39
C VAL A 617 9.25 -9.41 28.32
N ASN A 618 8.91 -8.35 27.60
CA ASN A 618 9.77 -7.19 27.39
C ASN A 618 9.11 -5.91 27.89
N PHE A 619 9.83 -5.16 28.72
CA PHE A 619 9.49 -3.79 29.10
C PHE A 619 10.51 -2.83 28.49
N GLY A 620 10.04 -1.95 27.61
CA GLY A 620 10.86 -0.99 26.89
C GLY A 620 11.37 0.16 27.77
N PRO A 621 12.36 0.94 27.30
CA PRO A 621 13.06 1.94 28.10
C PRO A 621 12.20 3.17 28.45
N ASN A 622 11.06 3.34 27.77
CA ASN A 622 10.10 4.42 28.03
C ASN A 622 9.02 4.03 29.05
N SER A 623 9.02 2.79 29.53
CA SER A 623 8.12 2.34 30.58
C SER A 623 8.64 2.75 31.96
N SER A 624 7.79 2.82 32.98
CA SER A 624 8.19 3.00 34.38
C SER A 624 7.43 2.05 35.29
N ILE A 625 8.14 1.44 36.24
CA ILE A 625 7.57 0.44 37.14
C ILE A 625 7.82 0.89 38.57
N ALA A 626 6.76 1.14 39.34
CA ALA A 626 6.85 1.62 40.70
C ALA A 626 5.92 0.88 41.66
N ALA A 627 6.44 0.56 42.84
CA ALA A 627 5.68 0.05 43.98
C ALA A 627 6.00 0.89 45.22
N THR A 628 5.00 1.11 46.09
CA THR A 628 5.23 1.71 47.41
C THR A 628 4.79 0.82 48.58
N ASP A 629 4.21 -0.35 48.27
CA ASP A 629 3.83 -1.41 49.19
C ASP A 629 3.73 -2.73 48.39
N GLY A 630 3.44 -3.85 49.06
CA GLY A 630 3.25 -5.15 48.42
C GLY A 630 4.55 -5.89 48.13
N VAL A 631 4.54 -6.81 47.15
CA VAL A 631 5.69 -7.70 46.83
C VAL A 631 6.63 -7.10 45.78
N GLY A 632 6.18 -6.10 45.00
CA GLY A 632 6.98 -5.56 43.89
C GLY A 632 6.91 -6.47 42.67
N LEU A 633 8.01 -7.09 42.27
CA LEU A 633 8.07 -8.01 41.12
C LEU A 633 8.11 -9.45 41.60
N ARG A 634 7.18 -10.28 41.13
CA ARG A 634 7.12 -11.71 41.47
C ARG A 634 7.17 -12.57 40.22
N PHE A 635 8.09 -13.51 40.21
CA PHE A 635 8.28 -14.55 39.22
C PHE A 635 8.24 -15.90 39.95
N ASN A 636 7.26 -16.74 39.65
CA ASN A 636 7.02 -18.00 40.36
C ASN A 636 6.83 -19.13 39.36
N ASN A 637 7.79 -20.05 39.25
CA ASN A 637 7.82 -21.03 38.14
C ASN A 637 7.79 -20.31 36.77
N ALA A 638 8.70 -19.35 36.62
CA ALA A 638 8.79 -18.45 35.49
C ALA A 638 10.04 -18.79 34.66
N ASP A 639 9.86 -19.52 33.56
CA ASP A 639 10.93 -20.22 32.85
C ASP A 639 11.27 -19.58 31.48
N GLY A 640 10.49 -18.59 31.06
CA GLY A 640 10.75 -17.77 29.86
C GLY A 640 11.92 -16.77 29.97
N THR A 641 11.92 -15.81 29.04
CA THR A 641 12.87 -14.68 29.02
C THR A 641 12.18 -13.38 29.47
N TYR A 642 12.77 -12.66 30.41
CA TYR A 642 12.20 -11.44 30.99
C TYR A 642 13.21 -10.30 30.89
N ASN A 643 12.89 -9.28 30.09
CA ASN A 643 13.77 -8.12 29.86
C ASN A 643 13.10 -6.85 30.36
N PHE A 644 13.79 -6.15 31.27
CA PHE A 644 13.38 -4.88 31.85
C PHE A 644 14.39 -3.79 31.48
N GLU A 645 14.11 -3.06 30.40
CA GLU A 645 14.88 -1.88 30.00
C GLU A 645 14.41 -0.61 30.69
N SER A 646 13.26 -0.67 31.38
CA SER A 646 12.65 0.41 32.14
C SER A 646 13.27 0.64 33.51
N PRO A 647 13.20 1.88 34.05
CA PRO A 647 13.43 2.14 35.47
C PRO A 647 12.41 1.41 36.36
N ILE A 648 12.91 0.80 37.42
CA ILE A 648 12.15 0.11 38.47
C ILE A 648 12.39 0.82 39.81
N ALA A 649 11.33 1.17 40.52
CA ALA A 649 11.37 1.84 41.83
C ALA A 649 10.43 1.17 42.84
N LEU A 650 10.97 0.33 43.72
CA LEU A 650 10.22 -0.43 44.73
C LEU A 650 10.52 0.16 46.11
N ASN A 651 9.54 0.78 46.77
CA ASN A 651 9.77 1.66 47.92
C ASN A 651 8.81 1.39 49.09
N GLY A 652 9.16 0.52 50.05
CA GLY A 652 8.32 0.21 51.21
C GLY A 652 7.65 -1.16 51.14
N GLY A 653 6.92 -1.55 52.19
CA GLY A 653 6.25 -2.86 52.25
C GLY A 653 7.24 -4.01 52.14
N ASP A 654 6.86 -5.12 51.50
CA ASP A 654 7.77 -6.21 51.09
C ASP A 654 8.25 -6.01 49.64
N ALA A 655 8.24 -4.76 49.14
CA ALA A 655 8.42 -4.53 47.72
C ALA A 655 9.87 -4.85 47.34
N GLY A 656 10.03 -5.91 46.55
CA GLY A 656 11.30 -6.44 46.14
C GLY A 656 11.18 -7.19 44.82
N ILE A 657 12.17 -8.02 44.53
CA ILE A 657 12.19 -8.89 43.36
C ILE A 657 12.27 -10.32 43.86
N ASP A 658 11.18 -11.07 43.70
CA ASP A 658 11.08 -12.48 44.02
C ASP A 658 11.15 -13.32 42.74
N ILE A 659 12.19 -14.14 42.59
CA ILE A 659 12.33 -15.17 41.56
C ILE A 659 12.34 -16.51 42.28
N ILE A 660 11.18 -17.15 42.36
CA ILE A 660 10.92 -18.29 43.25
C ILE A 660 10.25 -19.46 42.52
N GLY A 661 9.91 -20.51 43.26
CA GLY A 661 9.01 -21.57 42.78
C GLY A 661 9.59 -22.49 41.73
N GLY A 662 10.93 -22.56 41.61
CA GLY A 662 11.57 -23.40 40.59
C GLY A 662 11.91 -22.70 39.28
N SER A 663 11.79 -21.37 39.22
CA SER A 663 12.02 -20.57 38.01
C SER A 663 13.41 -20.84 37.39
N ASP A 664 13.43 -21.20 36.11
CA ASP A 664 14.62 -21.50 35.29
C ASP A 664 14.92 -20.43 34.23
N GLY A 665 14.15 -19.35 34.22
CA GLY A 665 14.19 -18.34 33.16
C GLY A 665 15.46 -17.48 33.12
N THR A 666 15.52 -16.64 32.09
CA THR A 666 16.52 -15.57 31.98
C THR A 666 15.90 -14.23 32.37
N PHE A 667 16.44 -13.58 33.39
CA PHE A 667 15.94 -12.32 33.95
C PHE A 667 16.98 -11.23 33.76
N THR A 668 16.70 -10.24 32.92
CA THR A 668 17.59 -9.12 32.64
C THR A 668 16.97 -7.80 33.04
N PHE A 669 17.60 -7.13 34.00
CA PHE A 669 17.27 -5.78 34.45
C PHE A 669 18.36 -4.83 33.93
N SER A 670 18.12 -4.25 32.76
CA SER A 670 19.04 -3.32 32.09
C SER A 670 18.78 -1.86 32.43
N GLY A 671 17.54 -1.51 32.82
CA GLY A 671 17.21 -0.22 33.41
C GLY A 671 17.60 -0.09 34.88
N PRO A 672 17.63 1.13 35.46
CA PRO A 672 17.94 1.35 36.87
C PRO A 672 16.93 0.67 37.79
N THR A 673 17.41 -0.15 38.72
CA THR A 673 16.57 -0.85 39.70
C THR A 673 16.85 -0.31 41.11
N ASN A 674 15.89 0.41 41.68
CA ASN A 674 15.97 1.00 43.01
C ASN A 674 14.99 0.30 43.95
N ILE A 675 15.50 -0.32 45.03
CA ILE A 675 14.71 -0.95 46.08
C ILE A 675 15.02 -0.26 47.40
N THR A 676 14.03 0.38 48.02
CA THR A 676 14.20 1.09 49.28
C THR A 676 13.18 0.69 50.33
N ASN A 677 13.58 0.71 51.60
CA ASN A 677 12.69 0.49 52.75
C ASN A 677 11.90 -0.85 52.70
N SER A 678 12.44 -1.90 52.08
CA SER A 678 11.80 -3.21 52.06
C SER A 678 11.81 -3.84 53.46
N THR A 679 10.69 -4.44 53.85
CA THR A 679 10.48 -5.12 55.14
C THR A 679 10.86 -6.60 55.09
N GLY A 680 11.14 -7.14 53.90
CA GLY A 680 11.66 -8.48 53.68
C GLY A 680 12.98 -8.48 52.93
N ILE A 681 13.20 -9.49 52.08
CA ILE A 681 14.42 -9.59 51.26
C ILE A 681 14.23 -8.68 50.04
N ALA A 682 15.22 -7.84 49.73
CA ALA A 682 15.09 -6.92 48.60
C ALA A 682 15.12 -7.64 47.24
N VAL A 683 16.08 -8.55 47.05
CA VAL A 683 16.14 -9.46 45.89
C VAL A 683 16.28 -10.89 46.37
N ASN A 684 15.27 -11.72 46.11
CA ASN A 684 15.20 -13.11 46.55
C ASN A 684 15.10 -14.03 45.33
N ILE A 685 16.14 -14.82 45.12
CA ILE A 685 16.26 -15.78 44.02
C ILE A 685 16.34 -17.16 44.65
N ASP A 686 15.33 -17.99 44.41
CA ASP A 686 15.23 -19.35 44.92
C ASP A 686 14.78 -20.29 43.79
N GLY A 687 15.75 -20.98 43.19
CA GLY A 687 15.51 -21.96 42.14
C GLY A 687 14.85 -23.24 42.65
N GLY A 688 14.53 -23.38 43.94
CA GLY A 688 13.73 -24.47 44.52
C GLY A 688 14.46 -25.82 44.65
N MET A 689 15.08 -26.32 43.57
CA MET A 689 15.86 -27.56 43.56
C MET A 689 17.27 -27.34 42.98
N ALA A 690 18.26 -28.09 43.46
CA ALA A 690 19.62 -28.04 42.93
C ALA A 690 19.65 -28.50 41.46
N GLY A 691 20.14 -27.64 40.56
CA GLY A 691 20.22 -27.90 39.11
C GLY A 691 19.29 -27.04 38.25
N GLN A 692 18.43 -26.24 38.87
CA GLN A 692 17.63 -25.20 38.22
C GLN A 692 18.51 -24.00 37.84
N ASN A 693 18.30 -23.45 36.65
CA ASN A 693 19.26 -22.58 35.96
C ASN A 693 18.77 -21.15 35.72
N ALA A 694 18.10 -20.53 36.70
CA ALA A 694 17.83 -19.10 36.62
C ALA A 694 19.12 -18.31 36.36
N ASN A 695 19.07 -17.47 35.33
CA ASN A 695 20.13 -16.54 34.96
C ASN A 695 19.63 -15.11 35.20
N VAL A 696 20.14 -14.47 36.24
CA VAL A 696 19.71 -13.14 36.67
C VAL A 696 20.81 -12.12 36.44
N ARG A 697 20.50 -11.04 35.72
CA ARG A 697 21.44 -9.97 35.39
C ARG A 697 20.88 -8.61 35.79
N PHE A 698 21.58 -7.91 36.67
CA PHE A 698 21.36 -6.50 36.99
C PHE A 698 22.47 -5.63 36.41
N THR A 699 22.07 -4.57 35.71
CA THR A 699 23.01 -3.58 35.13
C THR A 699 23.26 -2.39 36.06
N ASP A 700 22.23 -1.99 36.82
CA ASP A 700 22.27 -0.94 37.83
C ASP A 700 21.28 -1.28 38.95
N LEU A 701 21.79 -1.62 40.13
CA LEU A 701 21.04 -2.06 41.30
C LEU A 701 21.39 -1.22 42.52
N LEU A 702 20.40 -0.53 43.06
CA LEU A 702 20.47 0.18 44.33
C LEU A 702 19.49 -0.46 45.31
N ILE A 703 20.00 -0.92 46.44
CA ILE A 703 19.24 -1.41 47.58
C ILE A 703 19.57 -0.54 48.78
N HIS A 704 18.57 0.05 49.43
CA HIS A 704 18.76 0.89 50.61
C HIS A 704 17.70 0.62 51.69
N GLN A 705 18.14 0.27 52.91
CA GLN A 705 17.25 0.00 54.05
C GLN A 705 16.34 -1.24 53.84
N SER A 706 16.93 -2.42 53.76
CA SER A 706 16.19 -3.70 53.74
C SER A 706 16.16 -4.35 55.14
N VAL A 707 14.99 -4.78 55.63
CA VAL A 707 14.92 -5.51 56.91
C VAL A 707 15.45 -6.94 56.75
N GLY A 708 15.40 -7.55 55.57
CA GLY A 708 15.96 -8.87 55.28
C GLY A 708 17.38 -8.83 54.71
N ASP A 709 17.68 -9.83 53.86
CA ASP A 709 18.88 -9.81 53.04
C ASP A 709 18.77 -8.72 51.95
N GLY A 710 19.91 -8.19 51.51
CA GLY A 710 19.96 -7.34 50.32
C GLY A 710 19.69 -8.19 49.07
N VAL A 711 20.60 -9.11 48.78
CA VAL A 711 20.44 -10.12 47.73
C VAL A 711 20.57 -11.50 48.34
N ARG A 712 19.56 -12.35 48.16
CA ARG A 712 19.58 -13.77 48.52
C ARG A 712 19.46 -14.60 47.25
N ALA A 713 20.41 -15.49 47.01
CA ALA A 713 20.40 -16.40 45.87
C ALA A 713 20.65 -17.84 46.34
N VAL A 714 19.68 -18.71 46.06
CA VAL A 714 19.66 -20.11 46.48
C VAL A 714 19.35 -21.00 45.27
N ASN A 715 20.15 -22.06 45.06
CA ASN A 715 19.93 -23.06 44.01
C ASN A 715 19.72 -22.46 42.60
N THR A 716 20.58 -21.53 42.19
CA THR A 716 20.47 -20.80 40.90
C THR A 716 21.74 -20.99 40.06
N ASP A 717 21.64 -20.92 38.74
CA ASP A 717 22.84 -21.06 37.89
C ASP A 717 23.73 -19.82 37.98
N SER A 718 23.22 -18.66 37.55
CA SER A 718 24.04 -17.45 37.56
C SER A 718 23.33 -16.19 38.03
N VAL A 719 24.04 -15.40 38.84
CA VAL A 719 23.66 -14.03 39.19
C VAL A 719 24.80 -13.09 38.84
N PHE A 720 24.50 -12.09 38.02
CA PHE A 720 25.41 -11.01 37.65
C PHE A 720 24.85 -9.69 38.17
N ILE A 721 25.62 -8.98 38.99
CA ILE A 721 25.36 -7.60 39.39
C ILE A 721 26.57 -6.80 38.94
N GLY A 722 26.41 -5.96 37.92
CA GLY A 722 27.58 -5.30 37.32
C GLY A 722 27.25 -4.35 36.19
N PHE A 723 28.27 -3.66 35.68
CA PHE A 723 28.05 -2.48 34.85
C PHE A 723 27.68 -2.75 33.39
N GLY A 724 26.76 -1.93 32.90
CA GLY A 724 26.51 -1.67 31.47
C GLY A 724 26.28 -0.19 31.13
N GLY A 725 26.31 0.73 32.12
CA GLY A 725 25.98 2.16 32.00
C GLY A 725 26.63 3.09 33.06
N MET A 726 26.06 4.29 33.32
CA MET A 726 26.63 5.35 34.20
C MET A 726 26.23 5.28 35.70
N GLY A 727 25.42 4.31 36.13
CA GLY A 727 24.94 4.18 37.52
C GLY A 727 26.02 3.75 38.50
N THR A 728 25.70 3.58 39.79
CA THR A 728 26.58 2.95 40.79
C THR A 728 25.79 1.91 41.56
N ASN A 729 26.18 0.64 41.44
CA ASN A 729 25.55 -0.43 42.22
C ASN A 729 25.82 -0.19 43.72
N SER A 730 24.77 -0.16 44.55
CA SER A 730 24.90 0.01 45.99
C SER A 730 23.94 -0.87 46.77
N ILE A 731 24.43 -1.56 47.81
CA ILE A 731 23.62 -2.36 48.73
C ILE A 731 23.89 -1.87 50.14
N GLU A 732 22.91 -1.19 50.72
CA GLU A 732 23.10 -0.39 51.93
C GLU A 732 22.04 -0.67 53.01
N ASN A 733 22.47 -0.59 54.27
CA ASN A 733 21.60 -0.51 55.46
C ASN A 733 20.63 -1.70 55.63
N PHE A 734 21.10 -2.93 55.45
CA PHE A 734 20.31 -4.14 55.67
C PHE A 734 20.40 -4.68 57.11
N THR A 735 19.40 -5.45 57.58
CA THR A 735 19.48 -6.14 58.89
C THR A 735 19.85 -7.63 58.80
N GLY A 736 19.66 -8.26 57.63
CA GLY A 736 20.13 -9.62 57.30
C GLY A 736 21.56 -9.68 56.73
N SER A 737 21.78 -10.53 55.73
CA SER A 737 23.00 -10.56 54.93
C SER A 737 22.95 -9.52 53.80
N GLY A 738 24.05 -8.81 53.52
CA GLY A 738 24.11 -7.95 52.34
C GLY A 738 23.93 -8.76 51.06
N ILE A 739 24.70 -9.84 50.95
CA ILE A 739 24.52 -10.88 49.95
C ILE A 739 24.60 -12.27 50.64
N PHE A 740 23.60 -13.12 50.41
CA PHE A 740 23.53 -14.52 50.82
C PHE A 740 23.52 -15.42 49.58
N LEU A 741 24.46 -16.35 49.47
CA LEU A 741 24.60 -17.28 48.35
C LEU A 741 24.62 -18.73 48.86
N ASP A 742 23.76 -19.60 48.35
CA ASP A 742 23.72 -21.03 48.64
C ASP A 742 23.46 -21.83 47.35
N GLY A 743 24.26 -22.86 47.07
CA GLY A 743 24.06 -23.69 45.87
C GLY A 743 24.05 -22.94 44.52
N ILE A 744 24.85 -21.87 44.36
CA ILE A 744 24.98 -21.11 43.10
C ILE A 744 26.16 -21.58 42.24
N ASN A 745 26.03 -21.66 40.91
CA ASN A 745 27.18 -22.04 40.05
C ASN A 745 28.10 -20.84 39.77
N ASN A 746 27.54 -19.69 39.37
CA ASN A 746 28.30 -18.51 38.99
C ASN A 746 27.74 -17.24 39.63
N PHE A 747 28.55 -16.53 40.42
CA PHE A 747 28.19 -15.21 40.96
C PHE A 747 29.22 -14.18 40.52
N THR A 748 28.77 -13.12 39.85
CA THR A 748 29.62 -11.99 39.47
C THR A 748 29.13 -10.71 40.09
N LEU A 749 30.04 -10.00 40.75
CA LEU A 749 29.78 -8.70 41.36
C LEU A 749 30.81 -7.70 40.86
N ASP A 750 30.39 -6.68 40.11
CA ASP A 750 31.27 -5.66 39.55
C ASP A 750 30.87 -4.25 40.01
N ASN A 751 31.87 -3.48 40.42
CA ASN A 751 31.78 -2.08 40.81
C ASN A 751 30.58 -1.77 41.74
N THR A 752 30.40 -2.62 42.75
CA THR A 752 29.32 -2.51 43.75
C THR A 752 29.87 -2.05 45.09
N THR A 753 29.16 -1.11 45.72
CA THR A 753 29.42 -0.68 47.09
C THR A 753 28.47 -1.41 48.04
N ILE A 754 29.01 -2.03 49.10
CA ILE A 754 28.17 -2.69 50.12
C ILE A 754 28.47 -2.04 51.48
N THR A 755 27.47 -1.42 52.09
CA THR A 755 27.57 -0.81 53.42
C THR A 755 26.50 -1.32 54.35
N ASN A 756 26.83 -1.50 55.62
CA ASN A 756 25.99 -2.21 56.58
C ASN A 756 25.95 -1.48 57.93
N ASN A 757 24.78 -1.51 58.58
CA ASN A 757 24.55 -0.96 59.92
C ASN A 757 24.30 -2.02 61.01
N GLY A 758 24.25 -3.32 60.71
CA GLY A 758 24.06 -4.35 61.76
C GLY A 758 24.10 -5.84 61.38
N GLY A 759 24.01 -6.22 60.11
CA GLY A 759 23.95 -7.63 59.65
C GLY A 759 25.28 -8.29 59.26
N GLY A 760 25.26 -9.44 58.58
CA GLY A 760 26.46 -10.02 57.94
C GLY A 760 26.68 -9.39 56.55
N MET A 761 27.90 -9.00 56.16
CA MET A 761 28.08 -8.42 54.81
C MET A 761 27.93 -9.47 53.70
N PHE A 762 28.47 -10.67 53.93
CA PHE A 762 28.54 -11.72 52.92
C PHE A 762 28.46 -13.11 53.57
N THR A 763 27.50 -13.92 53.14
CA THR A 763 27.35 -15.32 53.55
C THR A 763 27.37 -16.22 52.32
N ILE A 764 28.42 -17.03 52.15
CA ILE A 764 28.49 -18.07 51.10
C ILE A 764 28.39 -19.45 51.72
N ASN A 765 27.42 -20.23 51.27
CA ASN A 765 27.25 -21.66 51.54
C ASN A 765 27.17 -22.45 50.21
N ALA A 766 28.01 -22.14 49.24
CA ALA A 766 27.91 -22.72 47.91
C ALA A 766 29.15 -23.55 47.56
N ALA A 767 28.89 -24.82 47.17
CA ALA A 767 29.91 -25.75 46.69
C ALA A 767 30.06 -25.60 45.17
N ASN A 768 31.30 -25.61 44.66
CA ASN A 768 31.63 -25.45 43.22
C ASN A 768 31.27 -24.09 42.58
N SER A 769 31.13 -23.03 43.37
CA SER A 769 30.81 -21.69 42.84
C SER A 769 32.03 -20.93 42.33
N ASN A 770 31.89 -20.26 41.19
CA ASN A 770 32.83 -19.25 40.73
C ASN A 770 32.39 -17.85 41.22
N LEU A 771 33.25 -17.20 42.01
CA LEU A 771 33.08 -15.82 42.43
C LEU A 771 34.09 -14.93 41.70
N SER A 772 33.62 -13.97 40.91
CA SER A 772 34.48 -13.02 40.19
C SER A 772 33.95 -11.59 40.29
N GLY A 773 34.85 -10.61 40.20
CA GLY A 773 34.48 -9.20 40.30
C GLY A 773 35.66 -8.24 40.26
N SER A 774 35.43 -7.00 39.83
CA SER A 774 36.41 -5.92 39.80
C SER A 774 35.84 -4.62 40.37
N GLY A 775 36.67 -3.81 41.04
CA GLY A 775 36.29 -2.47 41.50
C GLY A 775 35.34 -2.38 42.72
N ASN A 776 35.09 -3.47 43.44
CA ASN A 776 34.18 -3.47 44.60
C ASN A 776 34.83 -2.88 45.87
N THR A 777 34.03 -2.21 46.71
CA THR A 777 34.46 -1.72 48.04
C THR A 777 33.64 -2.41 49.14
N ALA A 778 34.29 -3.27 49.96
CA ALA A 778 33.65 -4.03 51.04
C ALA A 778 34.52 -4.04 52.33
N MET A 779 33.88 -3.93 53.51
CA MET A 779 34.49 -4.15 54.86
C MET A 779 34.23 -5.62 55.33
N PRO A 780 34.75 -6.11 56.48
CA PRO A 780 35.33 -7.45 56.61
C PRO A 780 34.41 -8.62 56.24
N PHE A 781 35.01 -9.63 55.59
CA PHE A 781 34.39 -10.88 55.13
C PHE A 781 34.42 -11.97 56.22
N SER A 782 33.41 -12.85 56.25
CA SER A 782 33.46 -14.11 56.99
C SER A 782 33.02 -15.26 56.08
N SER A 783 33.96 -16.11 55.65
CA SER A 783 33.65 -17.35 54.94
C SER A 783 33.68 -18.52 55.92
N ASN A 784 32.59 -19.28 56.04
CA ASN A 784 32.58 -20.57 56.73
C ASN A 784 32.65 -21.68 55.68
N ASP A 785 33.83 -21.89 55.11
CA ASP A 785 34.02 -22.96 54.14
C ASP A 785 34.22 -24.29 54.89
N GLY A 786 33.17 -25.12 54.89
CA GLY A 786 33.30 -26.53 55.28
C GLY A 786 34.14 -27.33 54.26
N GLY A 787 35.41 -26.98 54.05
CA GLY A 787 36.45 -27.84 53.47
C GLY A 787 36.27 -28.37 52.04
N GLY A 788 35.54 -27.69 51.15
CA GLY A 788 35.25 -28.21 49.79
C GLY A 788 35.32 -27.23 48.62
N ASN A 789 35.60 -25.95 48.82
CA ASN A 789 35.52 -24.95 47.74
C ASN A 789 36.87 -24.74 47.03
N THR A 790 36.89 -24.87 45.70
CA THR A 790 38.05 -24.56 44.84
C THR A 790 37.98 -23.18 44.17
N GLY A 791 37.11 -22.29 44.65
CA GLY A 791 36.91 -20.96 44.09
C GLY A 791 38.01 -19.97 44.48
N THR A 792 38.55 -19.24 43.50
CA THR A 792 39.54 -18.17 43.72
C THR A 792 38.79 -16.86 43.96
N ILE A 793 38.83 -16.31 45.18
CA ILE A 793 38.32 -14.94 45.43
C ILE A 793 39.39 -13.96 44.95
N GLN A 794 39.25 -13.43 43.73
CA GLN A 794 40.24 -12.51 43.16
C GLN A 794 39.75 -11.06 43.23
N PHE A 795 40.22 -10.31 44.24
CA PHE A 795 40.04 -8.85 44.28
C PHE A 795 41.05 -8.18 43.33
N ASN A 796 40.64 -7.88 42.10
CA ASN A 796 41.45 -7.10 41.15
C ASN A 796 41.02 -5.62 41.18
N GLY A 797 41.57 -4.86 42.14
CA GLY A 797 41.39 -3.41 42.26
C GLY A 797 42.39 -2.85 43.28
N GLY A 798 43.04 -1.73 42.97
CA GLY A 798 44.25 -1.25 43.67
C GLY A 798 44.07 -0.88 45.14
N ALA A 799 45.19 -1.00 45.87
CA ALA A 799 45.40 -0.68 47.29
C ALA A 799 44.48 -1.40 48.28
N ASN A 800 44.80 -2.68 48.54
CA ASN A 800 44.39 -3.37 49.77
C ASN A 800 44.85 -2.55 50.99
N THR A 801 43.92 -1.82 51.62
CA THR A 801 44.04 -1.52 53.05
C THR A 801 43.15 -2.51 53.78
N ALA A 802 43.74 -3.64 54.15
CA ALA A 802 43.18 -4.49 55.17
C ALA A 802 43.21 -3.74 56.51
N PRO A 803 42.17 -3.86 57.36
CA PRO A 803 42.37 -3.89 58.81
C PRO A 803 43.09 -5.17 59.22
#